data_AF-A0A820CUF9-F1
#
_entry.id   AF-A0A820CUF9-F1
#
_cell.length_a   1.000
_cell.length_b   1.000
_cell.length_c   1.000
_cell.angle_alpha   90.00
_cell.angle_beta   90.00
_cell.angle_gamma   90.00
#
_symmetry.space_group_name_H-M   'P 1'
#
loop_
_entity.id
_entity.type
_entity.pdbx_description
1 polymer ?
#
loop_
_entity_poly.entity_id
_entity_poly.type
_entity_poly.pdbx_seq_one_letter_code
_entity_poly.pdbx_strand_id
1 'polypeptide(L)'
;SINIEINTQNTILNHYFKTSQPTRQHQDDLRWINKFNENFENKLIEKHDKKIKILKEKQVQQQSRKPQTTKAMNSKITYDTSNVINISKIHLSQEQLKVISKGLKFVPTPTSINTIATVVNCEKSLFSTPKLTKSAAISEISTFIQKWRKPTKFNMNKEEAKLLKEIKSIENIVIVQADKGGKIVVMNKNDYFNKIEEKLNDLNVYEQVKKDPTTIIKTEINKKVTKMLNQNKITDQTKYYLTSIDDLPKIRGQPKLHKIDTPMRIVTCSRDTITSPISQFVFRIIKELRTTLSGVVCNTSNFVKIIADVKLNQDEHLASLDIQDLYTNIPVSKAIDITLKRLDESKKLDNLPFTKTDIKELLNLALKNSYFQFNGKFYKQKTGLPMGNTLSPILADIYMDEYKKQHLHEVNIPNKIWRYVDDILIITKMNKPQLEKYVHYLNKIRGTIKFTSEFEQNDQINYLDTMLTKKLINNEIILKIRWFRKDTAADRLLNYESSHGKSIKNNIVKNMATRILETTQDNKDQQEDLNKLKNMLLKSNYPLKEIEKLIKQTCQEFKSNKNKSNDKNDDTTGQIKDKNDNEFICSLTLPYAPGMEVLKRRLEKKLKIKLFFSYPYKLQSQFNQSLKVPSKSVIYQIPCSCKQTYVGQTKVG
;
A
#
# COMPACT_ATOMS: atom_id res chain seq x y z
N SER A 1 -5.87 15.23 33.34
CA SER A 1 -4.72 14.86 32.50
C SER A 1 -4.92 15.21 31.02
N ILE A 2 -6.07 14.91 30.37
CA ILE A 2 -6.33 15.19 28.94
C ILE A 2 -6.22 16.69 28.56
N ASN A 3 -6.74 17.60 29.40
CA ASN A 3 -6.65 19.05 29.15
C ASN A 3 -5.22 19.59 29.29
N ILE A 4 -4.37 18.94 30.10
CA ILE A 4 -2.97 19.33 30.27
C ILE A 4 -2.21 18.94 29.01
N GLU A 5 -2.40 17.72 28.50
CA GLU A 5 -1.73 17.23 27.28
C GLU A 5 -2.13 18.02 26.02
N ILE A 6 -3.42 18.39 25.89
CA ILE A 6 -3.90 19.28 24.81
C ILE A 6 -3.29 20.68 24.91
N ASN A 7 -3.19 21.23 26.13
CA ASN A 7 -2.58 22.55 26.34
C ASN A 7 -1.08 22.54 26.07
N THR A 8 -0.35 21.49 26.48
CA THR A 8 1.07 21.35 26.17
C THR A 8 1.31 21.22 24.65
N GLN A 9 0.51 20.42 23.95
CA GLN A 9 0.59 20.28 22.50
C GLN A 9 0.26 21.59 21.78
N ASN A 10 -0.75 22.34 22.23
CA ASN A 10 -1.09 23.65 21.66
C ASN A 10 0.00 24.71 21.93
N THR A 11 0.66 24.66 23.08
CA THR A 11 1.76 25.59 23.42
C THR A 11 3.00 25.33 22.57
N ILE A 12 3.41 24.07 22.41
CA ILE A 12 4.52 23.68 21.53
C ILE A 12 4.23 24.11 20.09
N LEU A 13 2.99 23.89 19.64
CA LEU A 13 2.53 24.24 18.32
C LEU A 13 2.53 25.76 18.08
N ASN A 14 2.03 26.54 19.05
CA ASN A 14 2.05 28.01 19.00
C ASN A 14 3.48 28.56 19.01
N HIS A 15 4.42 27.91 19.70
CA HIS A 15 5.81 28.30 19.70
C HIS A 15 6.46 28.07 18.33
N TYR A 16 6.32 26.87 17.77
CA TYR A 16 6.81 26.52 16.43
C TYR A 16 6.27 27.47 15.35
N PHE A 17 5.00 27.84 15.44
CA PHE A 17 4.38 28.79 14.51
C PHE A 17 4.85 30.23 14.71
N LYS A 18 5.20 30.64 15.93
CA LYS A 18 5.77 31.98 16.21
C LYS A 18 7.22 32.10 15.75
N THR A 19 8.04 31.06 15.92
CA THR A 19 9.45 31.05 15.50
C THR A 19 9.64 30.89 13.99
N SER A 20 8.63 30.38 13.29
CA SER A 20 8.66 30.15 11.84
C SER A 20 7.99 31.27 11.02
N GLN A 21 7.63 32.40 11.65
CA GLN A 21 7.01 33.53 10.94
C GLN A 21 8.06 34.34 10.15
N PRO A 22 7.73 34.77 8.91
CA PRO A 22 8.59 35.68 8.15
C PRO A 22 8.64 37.07 8.80
N THR A 23 9.77 37.76 8.61
CA THR A 23 9.99 39.14 9.05
C THR A 23 9.00 40.12 8.41
N ARG A 24 8.83 41.27 9.09
CA ARG A 24 7.83 42.34 8.85
C ARG A 24 7.66 42.83 7.40
N GLN A 25 8.61 42.59 6.50
CA GLN A 25 8.53 43.01 5.09
C GLN A 25 7.47 42.26 4.25
N HIS A 26 6.95 41.10 4.69
CA HIS A 26 5.99 40.31 3.90
C HIS A 26 4.50 40.78 4.04
N GLN A 27 4.16 41.69 4.97
CA GLN A 27 2.81 42.27 4.98
C GLN A 27 2.52 43.08 3.71
N ASP A 28 3.56 43.67 3.12
CA ASP A 28 3.45 44.45 1.89
C ASP A 28 3.41 43.57 0.63
N ASP A 29 4.08 42.41 0.63
CA ASP A 29 3.98 41.41 -0.45
C ASP A 29 2.61 40.70 -0.47
N LEU A 30 2.00 40.45 0.70
CA LEU A 30 0.63 39.94 0.80
C LEU A 30 -0.41 40.98 0.36
N ARG A 31 -0.14 42.28 0.58
CA ARG A 31 -0.96 43.37 0.04
C ARG A 31 -0.87 43.44 -1.49
N TRP A 32 0.30 43.17 -2.08
CA TRP A 32 0.46 43.10 -3.53
C TRP A 32 -0.34 41.93 -4.16
N ILE A 33 -0.33 40.75 -3.54
CA ILE A 33 -1.13 39.59 -3.99
C ILE A 33 -2.65 39.80 -3.78
N ASN A 34 -3.05 40.53 -2.74
CA ASN A 34 -4.46 40.82 -2.46
C ASN A 34 -5.06 41.93 -3.33
N LYS A 35 -4.24 42.75 -3.99
CA LYS A 35 -4.70 43.83 -4.89
C LYS A 35 -5.43 43.32 -6.15
N PHE A 36 -5.39 42.01 -6.42
CA PHE A 36 -6.09 41.39 -7.54
C PHE A 36 -7.49 40.80 -7.18
N ASN A 37 -8.00 41.00 -5.96
CA ASN A 37 -9.20 40.29 -5.45
C ASN A 37 -10.44 41.14 -5.13
N GLU A 38 -10.43 42.47 -5.29
CA GLU A 38 -11.63 43.29 -5.02
C GLU A 38 -12.84 42.89 -5.91
N ASN A 39 -12.58 42.42 -7.13
CA ASN A 39 -13.61 41.88 -8.03
C ASN A 39 -14.20 40.54 -7.56
N PHE A 40 -13.53 39.81 -6.66
CA PHE A 40 -13.99 38.51 -6.15
C PHE A 40 -14.82 38.65 -4.87
N GLU A 41 -14.47 39.59 -3.99
CA GLU A 41 -15.27 39.91 -2.80
C GLU A 41 -16.63 40.51 -3.19
N ASN A 42 -16.67 41.45 -4.14
CA ASN A 42 -17.93 42.03 -4.61
C ASN A 42 -18.85 40.97 -5.25
N LYS A 43 -18.30 40.01 -6.00
CA LYS A 43 -19.06 38.87 -6.58
C LYS A 43 -19.52 37.85 -5.53
N LEU A 44 -18.79 37.70 -4.42
CA LEU A 44 -19.17 36.82 -3.31
C LEU A 44 -20.27 37.44 -2.46
N ILE A 45 -20.23 38.75 -2.23
CA ILE A 45 -21.27 39.51 -1.51
C ILE A 45 -22.57 39.46 -2.31
N GLU A 46 -22.55 39.74 -3.62
CA GLU A 46 -23.73 39.61 -4.49
C GLU A 46 -24.34 38.20 -4.48
N LYS A 47 -23.49 37.16 -4.50
CA LYS A 47 -23.96 35.76 -4.40
C LYS A 47 -24.52 35.43 -3.02
N HIS A 48 -23.98 36.04 -1.98
CA HIS A 48 -24.45 35.81 -0.62
C HIS A 48 -25.80 36.47 -0.38
N ASP A 49 -25.99 37.69 -0.89
CA ASP A 49 -27.24 38.43 -0.79
C ASP A 49 -28.36 37.81 -1.62
N LYS A 50 -28.07 37.36 -2.85
CA LYS A 50 -29.04 36.56 -3.64
C LYS A 50 -29.46 35.28 -2.91
N LYS A 51 -28.53 34.61 -2.22
CA LYS A 51 -28.83 33.40 -1.47
C LYS A 51 -29.65 33.68 -0.21
N ILE A 52 -29.40 34.79 0.49
CA ILE A 52 -30.20 35.21 1.65
C ILE A 52 -31.62 35.59 1.23
N LYS A 53 -31.79 36.26 0.08
CA LYS A 53 -33.10 36.62 -0.46
C LYS A 53 -33.96 35.39 -0.79
N ILE A 54 -33.38 34.40 -1.47
CA ILE A 54 -34.03 33.10 -1.78
C ILE A 54 -34.39 32.32 -0.50
N LEU A 55 -33.55 32.38 0.53
CA LEU A 55 -33.81 31.69 1.80
C LEU A 55 -34.94 32.36 2.59
N LYS A 56 -35.03 33.69 2.57
CA LYS A 56 -36.15 34.44 3.17
C LYS A 56 -37.47 34.16 2.46
N GLU A 57 -37.49 34.12 1.13
CA GLU A 57 -38.67 33.77 0.32
C GLU A 57 -39.17 32.33 0.61
N LYS A 58 -38.24 31.39 0.79
CA LYS A 58 -38.58 30.00 1.19
C LYS A 58 -39.06 29.86 2.62
N GLN A 59 -38.66 30.77 3.51
CA GLN A 59 -39.09 30.76 4.91
C GLN A 59 -40.54 31.25 5.06
N VAL A 60 -40.96 32.21 4.22
CA VAL A 60 -42.36 32.68 4.16
C VAL A 60 -43.29 31.59 3.59
N GLN A 61 -42.84 30.78 2.62
CA GLN A 61 -43.63 29.66 2.08
C GLN A 61 -43.74 28.44 3.01
N GLN A 62 -42.92 28.33 4.07
CA GLN A 62 -42.93 27.18 4.99
C GLN A 62 -43.85 27.35 6.21
N GLN A 63 -44.48 28.50 6.40
CA GLN A 63 -45.44 28.72 7.50
C GLN A 63 -46.86 28.19 7.22
N SER A 64 -47.12 27.55 6.06
CA SER A 64 -48.45 27.07 5.66
C SER A 64 -48.57 25.57 5.36
N ARG A 65 -47.83 24.68 6.06
CA ARG A 65 -48.09 23.22 5.99
C ARG A 65 -47.97 22.51 7.34
N LYS A 66 -49.07 21.90 7.81
CA LYS A 66 -49.12 20.99 8.97
C LYS A 66 -48.38 19.66 8.68
N PRO A 67 -47.79 18.98 9.68
CA PRO A 67 -46.99 17.78 9.47
C PRO A 67 -47.82 16.48 9.49
N GLN A 68 -47.61 15.61 8.50
CA GLN A 68 -47.98 14.19 8.56
C GLN A 68 -46.83 13.36 9.14
N THR A 69 -47.18 12.49 10.08
CA THR A 69 -46.31 11.50 10.73
C THR A 69 -46.04 10.33 9.80
N THR A 70 -44.77 9.91 9.69
CA THR A 70 -44.39 8.62 9.09
C THR A 70 -43.56 7.81 10.08
N LYS A 71 -44.07 6.62 10.40
CA LYS A 71 -43.52 5.63 11.33
C LYS A 71 -42.18 5.09 10.84
N ALA A 72 -41.20 5.00 11.73
CA ALA A 72 -39.93 4.32 11.48
C ALA A 72 -40.13 2.78 11.53
N MET A 73 -39.84 2.09 10.43
CA MET A 73 -39.75 0.64 10.38
C MET A 73 -38.42 0.18 11.02
N ASN A 74 -38.53 -0.51 12.16
CA ASN A 74 -37.45 -1.31 12.74
C ASN A 74 -37.24 -2.58 11.90
N SER A 75 -36.21 -2.64 11.06
CA SER A 75 -35.72 -3.91 10.53
C SER A 75 -34.52 -4.37 11.38
N LYS A 76 -34.65 -5.54 12.03
CA LYS A 76 -33.56 -6.25 12.69
C LYS A 76 -32.51 -6.61 11.62
N ILE A 77 -31.45 -5.82 11.51
CA ILE A 77 -30.31 -6.14 10.63
C ILE A 77 -29.49 -7.23 11.32
N THR A 78 -29.56 -8.46 10.82
CA THR A 78 -28.61 -9.54 11.14
C THR A 78 -27.26 -9.19 10.54
N TYR A 79 -26.22 -9.06 11.38
CA TYR A 79 -24.87 -8.68 10.93
C TYR A 79 -24.05 -9.92 10.56
N ASP A 80 -23.45 -9.88 9.37
CA ASP A 80 -22.57 -10.94 8.87
C ASP A 80 -21.19 -10.89 9.57
N THR A 81 -20.91 -11.87 10.43
CA THR A 81 -19.62 -12.08 11.14
C THR A 81 -18.70 -13.08 10.43
N SER A 82 -19.08 -13.61 9.27
CA SER A 82 -18.32 -14.66 8.52
C SER A 82 -16.87 -14.30 8.15
N ASN A 83 -16.54 -13.01 8.21
CA ASN A 83 -15.19 -12.48 7.96
C ASN A 83 -14.23 -12.65 9.16
N VAL A 84 -14.73 -13.06 10.33
CA VAL A 84 -13.93 -13.27 11.55
C VAL A 84 -13.90 -14.75 11.89
N ILE A 85 -12.70 -15.30 12.05
CA ILE A 85 -12.48 -16.68 12.47
C ILE A 85 -11.79 -16.63 13.84
N ASN A 86 -12.48 -17.11 14.87
CA ASN A 86 -11.90 -17.25 16.20
C ASN A 86 -11.35 -18.66 16.38
N ILE A 87 -10.02 -18.81 16.39
CA ILE A 87 -9.31 -20.06 16.71
C ILE A 87 -8.63 -19.99 18.08
N SER A 88 -8.92 -18.95 18.86
CA SER A 88 -8.43 -18.85 20.24
C SER A 88 -9.30 -19.69 21.18
N LYS A 89 -8.77 -19.97 22.37
CA LYS A 89 -9.51 -20.65 23.45
C LYS A 89 -10.50 -19.70 24.16
N ILE A 90 -10.46 -18.41 23.84
CA ILE A 90 -11.27 -17.38 24.48
C ILE A 90 -12.56 -17.18 23.69
N HIS A 91 -13.68 -17.37 24.38
CA HIS A 91 -14.99 -17.07 23.81
C HIS A 91 -15.22 -15.57 23.77
N LEU A 92 -15.36 -15.04 22.54
CA LEU A 92 -15.78 -13.67 22.30
C LEU A 92 -17.29 -13.62 22.07
N SER A 93 -17.96 -12.61 22.61
CA SER A 93 -19.39 -12.42 22.38
C SER A 93 -19.68 -12.07 20.92
N GLN A 94 -20.91 -12.31 20.46
CA GLN A 94 -21.33 -11.95 19.10
C GLN A 94 -21.17 -10.44 18.82
N GLU A 95 -21.37 -9.60 19.84
CA GLU A 95 -21.18 -8.15 19.74
C GLU A 95 -19.70 -7.77 19.60
N GLN A 96 -18.80 -8.47 20.31
CA GLN A 96 -17.36 -8.28 20.16
C GLN A 96 -16.88 -8.71 18.76
N LEU A 97 -17.35 -9.86 18.28
CA LEU A 97 -17.08 -10.34 16.92
C LEU A 97 -17.61 -9.36 15.86
N LYS A 98 -18.78 -8.74 16.10
CA LYS A 98 -19.33 -7.70 15.23
C LYS A 98 -18.42 -6.48 15.15
N VAL A 99 -17.85 -6.00 16.26
CA VAL A 99 -16.86 -4.90 16.24
C VAL A 99 -15.63 -5.27 15.42
N ILE A 100 -15.10 -6.49 15.60
CA ILE A 100 -13.93 -6.99 14.85
C ILE A 100 -14.28 -7.11 13.35
N SER A 101 -15.50 -7.54 13.01
CA SER A 101 -15.97 -7.76 11.64
C SER A 101 -15.97 -6.49 10.77
N LYS A 102 -15.96 -5.29 11.38
CA LYS A 102 -15.81 -4.01 10.65
C LYS A 102 -14.49 -3.94 9.86
N GLY A 103 -13.50 -4.76 10.20
CA GLY A 103 -12.24 -4.89 9.47
C GLY A 103 -11.06 -4.23 10.18
N LEU A 104 -9.90 -4.88 10.14
CA LEU A 104 -8.66 -4.32 10.72
C LEU A 104 -8.25 -2.97 10.10
N LYS A 105 -8.65 -2.71 8.85
CA LYS A 105 -8.42 -1.44 8.17
C LYS A 105 -9.42 -0.35 8.57
N PHE A 106 -10.49 -0.66 9.29
CA PHE A 106 -11.49 0.32 9.72
C PHE A 106 -10.86 1.38 10.62
N VAL A 107 -11.13 2.64 10.33
CA VAL A 107 -10.72 3.82 11.11
C VAL A 107 -11.96 4.35 11.85
N PRO A 108 -11.97 4.31 13.20
CA PRO A 108 -12.94 5.04 14.02
C PRO A 108 -12.79 6.55 13.85
N THR A 109 -13.87 7.31 14.06
CA THR A 109 -13.87 8.78 13.95
C THR A 109 -12.79 9.39 14.85
N PRO A 110 -11.78 10.08 14.28
CA PRO A 110 -10.76 10.75 15.08
C PRO A 110 -11.37 11.78 16.02
N THR A 111 -11.01 11.70 17.30
CA THR A 111 -11.45 12.64 18.34
C THR A 111 -10.49 13.81 18.54
N SER A 112 -9.28 13.69 18.01
CA SER A 112 -8.21 14.69 18.08
C SER A 112 -7.33 14.62 16.82
N ILE A 113 -6.61 15.70 16.55
CA ILE A 113 -5.55 15.74 15.55
C ILE A 113 -4.26 15.22 16.19
N ASN A 114 -3.51 14.37 15.48
CA ASN A 114 -2.16 14.01 15.90
C ASN A 114 -1.19 15.14 15.54
N THR A 115 -1.10 16.13 16.43
CA THR A 115 -0.32 17.35 16.22
C THR A 115 1.17 17.05 16.07
N ILE A 116 1.71 16.17 16.91
CA ILE A 116 3.13 15.78 16.87
C ILE A 116 3.48 15.15 15.52
N ALA A 117 2.74 14.14 15.08
CA ALA A 117 2.99 13.51 13.79
C ALA A 117 2.78 14.48 12.62
N THR A 118 1.86 15.44 12.75
CA THR A 118 1.66 16.51 11.77
C THR A 118 2.90 17.40 11.66
N VAL A 119 3.44 17.88 12.78
CA VAL A 119 4.65 18.73 12.80
C VAL A 119 5.85 17.98 12.23
N VAL A 120 6.10 16.75 12.70
CA VAL A 120 7.23 15.93 12.22
C VAL A 120 7.14 15.69 10.72
N ASN A 121 5.95 15.40 10.20
CA ASN A 121 5.78 15.19 8.76
C ASN A 121 5.92 16.48 7.95
N CYS A 122 5.46 17.61 8.48
CA CYS A 122 5.68 18.93 7.87
C CYS A 122 7.18 19.24 7.77
N GLU A 123 7.92 19.10 8.86
CA GLU A 123 9.37 19.36 8.87
C GLU A 123 10.10 18.47 7.87
N LYS A 124 9.79 17.16 7.87
CA LYS A 124 10.39 16.20 6.95
C LYS A 124 10.07 16.50 5.49
N SER A 125 8.81 16.72 5.15
CA SER A 125 8.36 16.90 3.76
C SER A 125 8.69 18.28 3.20
N LEU A 126 8.73 19.32 4.04
CA LEU A 126 8.96 20.70 3.60
C LEU A 126 10.43 21.11 3.77
N PHE A 127 11.31 20.22 4.23
CA PHE A 127 12.72 20.52 4.47
C PHE A 127 13.42 21.16 3.25
N SER A 128 13.19 20.60 2.07
CA SER A 128 13.81 21.04 0.81
C SER A 128 12.97 22.05 0.02
N THR A 129 11.87 22.55 0.58
CA THR A 129 11.00 23.50 -0.12
C THR A 129 11.47 24.94 0.06
N PRO A 130 11.19 25.85 -0.89
CA PRO A 130 11.50 27.27 -0.74
C PRO A 130 10.94 27.81 0.58
N LYS A 131 11.70 28.66 1.27
CA LYS A 131 11.35 29.20 2.60
C LYS A 131 9.93 29.79 2.62
N LEU A 132 9.56 30.55 1.59
CA LEU A 132 8.24 31.16 1.44
C LEU A 132 7.13 30.11 1.36
N THR A 133 7.29 29.09 0.51
CA THR A 133 6.33 27.98 0.37
C THR A 133 6.19 27.20 1.67
N LYS A 134 7.31 26.93 2.35
CA LYS A 134 7.34 26.28 3.66
C LYS A 134 6.53 27.06 4.69
N SER A 135 6.80 28.35 4.86
CA SER A 135 6.09 29.21 5.82
C SER A 135 4.60 29.33 5.49
N ALA A 136 4.22 29.47 4.22
CA ALA A 136 2.82 29.52 3.80
C ALA A 136 2.08 28.19 4.09
N ALA A 137 2.70 27.05 3.81
CA ALA A 137 2.13 25.74 4.10
C ALA A 137 1.95 25.52 5.61
N ILE A 138 2.97 25.87 6.40
CA ILE A 138 2.93 25.82 7.87
C ILE A 138 1.78 26.69 8.40
N SER A 139 1.58 27.90 7.85
CA SER A 139 0.48 28.80 8.25
C SER A 139 -0.91 28.25 7.95
N GLU A 140 -1.13 27.66 6.77
CA GLU A 140 -2.41 27.03 6.42
C GLU A 140 -2.72 25.81 7.30
N ILE A 141 -1.70 25.00 7.59
CA ILE A 141 -1.82 23.83 8.48
C ILE A 141 -2.10 24.29 9.91
N SER A 142 -1.39 25.32 10.39
CA SER A 142 -1.63 25.96 11.68
C SER A 142 -3.07 26.42 11.83
N THR A 143 -3.54 27.19 10.86
CA THR A 143 -4.89 27.74 10.82
C THR A 143 -5.92 26.62 10.81
N PHE A 144 -5.67 25.53 10.08
CA PHE A 144 -6.54 24.36 10.08
C PHE A 144 -6.61 23.72 11.47
N ILE A 145 -5.47 23.47 12.12
CA ILE A 145 -5.43 22.84 13.44
C ILE A 145 -6.15 23.71 14.49
N GLN A 146 -5.89 25.01 14.50
CA GLN A 146 -6.52 25.95 15.45
C GLN A 146 -8.04 26.06 15.27
N LYS A 147 -8.51 26.02 14.02
CA LYS A 147 -9.95 26.12 13.70
C LYS A 147 -10.66 24.77 13.72
N TRP A 148 -9.93 23.66 13.84
CA TRP A 148 -10.51 22.34 13.79
C TRP A 148 -11.39 22.10 15.01
N ARG A 149 -12.60 21.60 14.77
CA ARG A 149 -13.55 21.23 15.82
C ARG A 149 -13.80 19.73 15.79
N LYS A 150 -13.93 19.14 16.98
CA LYS A 150 -14.25 17.73 17.13
C LYS A 150 -15.55 17.39 16.38
N PRO A 151 -15.57 16.29 15.60
CA PRO A 151 -16.79 15.84 14.94
C PRO A 151 -17.91 15.56 15.95
N THR A 152 -19.15 15.94 15.60
CA THR A 152 -20.35 15.64 16.40
C THR A 152 -20.91 14.26 16.11
N LYS A 153 -20.67 13.72 14.90
CA LYS A 153 -21.10 12.40 14.47
C LYS A 153 -19.94 11.41 14.52
N PHE A 154 -20.12 10.31 15.24
CA PHE A 154 -19.17 9.22 15.35
C PHE A 154 -19.65 8.02 14.54
N ASN A 155 -18.71 7.26 13.98
CA ASN A 155 -19.00 6.02 13.24
C ASN A 155 -18.94 4.75 14.10
N MET A 156 -18.74 4.93 15.41
CA MET A 156 -18.90 3.90 16.42
C MET A 156 -19.79 4.46 17.53
N ASN A 157 -20.75 3.66 17.99
CA ASN A 157 -21.58 4.05 19.13
C ASN A 157 -20.83 3.84 20.46
N LYS A 158 -21.44 4.28 21.58
CA LYS A 158 -20.79 4.19 22.91
C LYS A 158 -20.54 2.74 23.34
N GLU A 159 -21.43 1.82 23.00
CA GLU A 159 -21.33 0.39 23.30
C GLU A 159 -20.20 -0.27 22.50
N GLU A 160 -20.13 -0.06 21.18
CA GLU A 160 -19.05 -0.53 20.32
C GLU A 160 -17.69 0.01 20.78
N ALA A 161 -17.64 1.26 21.26
CA ALA A 161 -16.41 1.83 21.82
C ALA A 161 -16.04 1.19 23.18
N LYS A 162 -17.02 0.78 23.99
CA LYS A 162 -16.80 0.03 25.23
C LYS A 162 -16.28 -1.39 24.92
N LEU A 163 -16.97 -2.11 24.04
CA LEU A 163 -16.57 -3.45 23.57
C LEU A 163 -15.16 -3.43 22.95
N LEU A 164 -14.81 -2.38 22.20
CA LEU A 164 -13.45 -2.23 21.65
C LEU A 164 -12.39 -2.14 22.76
N LYS A 165 -12.68 -1.44 23.86
CA LYS A 165 -11.79 -1.37 25.02
C LYS A 165 -11.71 -2.72 25.74
N GLU A 166 -12.82 -3.43 25.88
CA GLU A 166 -12.85 -4.77 26.48
C GLU A 166 -12.01 -5.76 25.67
N ILE A 167 -12.18 -5.80 24.35
CA ILE A 167 -11.37 -6.63 23.46
C ILE A 167 -9.88 -6.29 23.60
N LYS A 168 -9.55 -5.00 23.72
CA LYS A 168 -8.18 -4.53 23.89
C LYS A 168 -7.58 -4.94 25.25
N SER A 169 -8.39 -5.03 26.31
CA SER A 169 -7.91 -5.50 27.62
C SER A 169 -7.63 -7.00 27.69
N ILE A 170 -8.04 -7.79 26.68
CA ILE A 170 -7.74 -9.22 26.64
C ILE A 170 -6.27 -9.41 26.21
N GLU A 171 -5.38 -9.61 27.17
CA GLU A 171 -3.93 -9.72 26.89
C GLU A 171 -3.53 -11.04 26.21
N ASN A 172 -4.37 -12.07 26.32
CA ASN A 172 -4.06 -13.44 25.89
C ASN A 172 -4.44 -13.74 24.42
N ILE A 173 -4.94 -12.74 23.68
CA ILE A 173 -5.27 -12.90 22.25
C ILE A 173 -4.44 -11.98 21.36
N VAL A 174 -4.32 -12.40 20.10
CA VAL A 174 -3.76 -11.61 19.00
C VAL A 174 -4.77 -11.60 17.86
N ILE A 175 -5.02 -10.42 17.28
CA ILE A 175 -5.95 -10.24 16.16
C ILE A 175 -5.17 -9.83 14.92
N VAL A 176 -5.10 -10.73 13.95
CA VAL A 176 -4.30 -10.59 12.73
C VAL A 176 -5.13 -10.87 11.47
N GLN A 177 -4.59 -10.50 10.32
CA GLN A 177 -5.19 -10.82 9.03
C GLN A 177 -4.64 -12.15 8.53
N ALA A 178 -5.50 -13.00 7.96
CA ALA A 178 -5.09 -14.21 7.26
C ALA A 178 -4.24 -13.89 6.02
N ASP A 179 -3.35 -14.83 5.66
CA ASP A 179 -2.46 -14.71 4.48
C ASP A 179 -3.24 -14.57 3.17
N LYS A 180 -4.35 -15.30 3.03
CA LYS A 180 -5.22 -15.25 1.84
C LYS A 180 -6.65 -14.86 2.22
N GLY A 181 -7.31 -14.20 1.27
CA GLY A 181 -8.74 -13.90 1.34
C GLY A 181 -9.16 -12.77 2.28
N GLY A 182 -8.25 -12.25 3.10
CA GLY A 182 -8.46 -11.04 3.89
C GLY A 182 -9.31 -11.20 5.14
N LYS A 183 -9.62 -12.44 5.53
CA LYS A 183 -10.30 -12.77 6.80
C LYS A 183 -9.49 -12.32 8.01
N ILE A 184 -10.19 -12.03 9.10
CA ILE A 184 -9.60 -11.66 10.39
C ILE A 184 -9.56 -12.89 11.27
N VAL A 185 -8.41 -13.14 11.89
CA VAL A 185 -8.19 -14.30 12.74
C VAL A 185 -7.88 -13.84 14.15
N VAL A 186 -8.61 -14.40 15.11
CA VAL A 186 -8.32 -14.26 16.54
C VAL A 186 -7.61 -15.53 17.00
N MET A 187 -6.43 -15.38 17.58
CA MET A 187 -5.58 -16.48 18.02
C MET A 187 -5.14 -16.28 19.47
N ASN A 188 -4.81 -17.36 20.18
CA ASN A 188 -4.10 -17.22 21.45
C ASN A 188 -2.72 -16.61 21.18
N LYS A 189 -2.31 -15.72 22.08
CA LYS A 189 -1.04 -14.99 21.97
C LYS A 189 0.16 -15.93 21.97
N ASN A 190 0.19 -16.90 22.90
CA ASN A 190 1.29 -17.86 23.01
C ASN A 190 1.40 -18.73 21.75
N ASP A 191 0.28 -19.28 21.26
CA ASP A 191 0.27 -20.08 20.03
C ASP A 191 0.76 -19.27 18.82
N TYR A 192 0.41 -17.98 18.74
CA TYR A 192 0.89 -17.10 17.69
C TYR A 192 2.41 -16.89 17.76
N PHE A 193 2.97 -16.64 18.95
CA PHE A 193 4.42 -16.48 19.12
C PHE A 193 5.15 -17.80 18.85
N ASN A 194 4.69 -18.92 19.40
CA ASN A 194 5.30 -20.23 19.23
C ASN A 194 5.37 -20.62 17.75
N LYS A 195 4.27 -20.47 16.99
CA LYS A 195 4.25 -20.78 15.54
C LYS A 195 5.21 -19.92 14.71
N ILE A 196 5.54 -18.72 15.16
CA ILE A 196 6.54 -17.88 14.49
C ILE A 196 7.93 -18.29 14.93
N GLU A 197 8.17 -18.52 16.23
CA GLU A 197 9.47 -18.97 16.74
C GLU A 197 9.86 -20.33 16.16
N GLU A 198 8.92 -21.27 16.00
CA GLU A 198 9.13 -22.55 15.28
C GLU A 198 9.72 -22.34 13.88
N LYS A 199 9.26 -21.31 13.15
CA LYS A 199 9.80 -20.97 11.84
C LYS A 199 11.16 -20.27 11.91
N LEU A 200 11.38 -19.47 12.93
CA LEU A 200 12.66 -18.80 13.14
C LEU A 200 13.75 -19.76 13.63
N ASN A 201 13.37 -20.91 14.19
CA ASN A 201 14.26 -21.98 14.58
C ASN A 201 14.79 -22.82 13.41
N ASP A 202 14.33 -22.56 12.17
CA ASP A 202 14.95 -23.15 10.99
C ASP A 202 16.37 -22.58 10.80
N LEU A 203 17.35 -23.33 11.32
CA LEU A 203 18.76 -22.99 11.26
C LEU A 203 19.31 -22.99 9.84
N ASN A 204 18.59 -23.44 8.81
CA ASN A 204 19.05 -23.28 7.43
C ASN A 204 18.77 -21.88 6.89
N VAL A 205 17.71 -21.23 7.38
CA VAL A 205 17.21 -19.94 6.88
C VAL A 205 17.57 -18.79 7.80
N TYR A 206 17.47 -18.99 9.12
CA TYR A 206 17.63 -17.94 10.11
C TYR A 206 18.76 -18.23 11.10
N GLU A 207 19.26 -17.16 11.70
CA GLU A 207 20.25 -17.19 12.77
C GLU A 207 19.84 -16.19 13.84
N GLN A 208 19.75 -16.65 15.10
CA GLN A 208 19.50 -15.75 16.22
C GLN A 208 20.78 -15.01 16.61
N VAL A 209 20.68 -13.69 16.77
CA VAL A 209 21.80 -12.81 17.11
C VAL A 209 21.66 -12.38 18.57
N LYS A 210 22.77 -12.45 19.33
CA LYS A 210 22.77 -12.15 20.77
C LYS A 210 22.64 -10.66 21.09
N LYS A 211 23.19 -9.79 20.24
CA LYS A 211 23.22 -8.33 20.45
C LYS A 211 22.51 -7.61 19.31
N ASP A 212 22.01 -6.41 19.62
CA ASP A 212 21.41 -5.51 18.65
C ASP A 212 22.44 -5.11 17.56
N PRO A 213 22.21 -5.46 16.27
CA PRO A 213 23.16 -5.19 15.19
C PRO A 213 23.08 -3.75 14.65
N THR A 214 22.17 -2.89 15.13
CA THR A 214 21.93 -1.54 14.57
C THR A 214 23.21 -0.73 14.43
N THR A 215 24.02 -0.64 15.48
CA THR A 215 25.24 0.18 15.47
C THR A 215 26.24 -0.31 14.42
N ILE A 216 26.41 -1.63 14.30
CA ILE A 216 27.34 -2.25 13.34
C ILE A 216 26.91 -1.89 11.91
N ILE A 217 25.62 -2.12 11.59
CA ILE A 217 25.06 -1.81 10.27
C ILE A 217 25.20 -0.31 9.98
N LYS A 218 24.89 0.55 10.96
CA LYS A 218 24.95 2.01 10.79
C LYS A 218 26.38 2.48 10.51
N THR A 219 27.37 1.94 11.21
CA THR A 219 28.78 2.25 10.97
C THR A 219 29.22 1.82 9.56
N GLU A 220 28.82 0.63 9.10
CA GLU A 220 29.11 0.18 7.73
C GLU A 220 28.50 1.10 6.67
N ILE A 221 27.23 1.49 6.86
CA ILE A 221 26.53 2.42 5.98
C ILE A 221 27.24 3.78 5.97
N ASN A 222 27.49 4.36 7.13
CA ASN A 222 28.14 5.66 7.26
C ASN A 222 29.52 5.68 6.61
N LYS A 223 30.31 4.61 6.78
CA LYS A 223 31.64 4.46 6.16
C LYS A 223 31.53 4.48 4.63
N LYS A 224 30.63 3.69 4.05
CA LYS A 224 30.45 3.64 2.59
C LYS A 224 29.91 4.96 2.03
N VAL A 225 28.89 5.53 2.65
CA VAL A 225 28.26 6.78 2.19
C VAL A 225 29.23 7.95 2.30
N THR A 226 30.02 8.04 3.37
CA THR A 226 31.06 9.08 3.51
C THR A 226 32.15 8.93 2.46
N LYS A 227 32.60 7.70 2.17
CA LYS A 227 33.53 7.45 1.06
C LYS A 227 32.97 7.93 -0.28
N MET A 228 31.68 7.69 -0.56
CA MET A 228 31.03 8.15 -1.78
C MET A 228 30.92 9.67 -1.86
N LEU A 229 30.66 10.35 -0.73
CA LEU A 229 30.63 11.80 -0.65
C LEU A 229 32.02 12.40 -0.94
N ASN A 230 33.07 11.86 -0.33
CA ASN A 230 34.45 12.33 -0.54
C ASN A 230 34.92 12.12 -2.00
N GLN A 231 34.32 11.16 -2.71
CA GLN A 231 34.55 10.91 -4.14
C GLN A 231 33.64 11.75 -5.04
N ASN A 232 32.88 12.71 -4.51
CA ASN A 232 31.90 13.54 -5.22
C ASN A 232 30.84 12.75 -6.01
N LYS A 233 30.57 11.50 -5.61
CA LYS A 233 29.56 10.63 -6.26
C LYS A 233 28.14 10.92 -5.80
N ILE A 234 27.99 11.55 -4.63
CA ILE A 234 26.70 11.89 -4.01
C ILE A 234 26.79 13.28 -3.36
N THR A 235 25.62 13.88 -3.12
CA THR A 235 25.49 15.15 -2.41
C THR A 235 25.31 14.96 -0.90
N ASP A 236 25.52 16.01 -0.11
CA ASP A 236 25.23 15.99 1.34
C ASP A 236 23.78 15.63 1.65
N GLN A 237 22.84 16.11 0.81
CA GLN A 237 21.43 15.75 0.94
C GLN A 237 21.20 14.24 0.76
N THR A 238 21.91 13.64 -0.20
CA THR A 238 21.84 12.19 -0.44
C THR A 238 22.45 11.43 0.74
N LYS A 239 23.60 11.88 1.26
CA LYS A 239 24.21 11.32 2.47
C LYS A 239 23.21 11.34 3.64
N TYR A 240 22.63 12.50 3.93
CA TYR A 240 21.64 12.64 4.99
C TYR A 240 20.47 11.67 4.82
N TYR A 241 19.91 11.57 3.62
CA TYR A 241 18.82 10.63 3.35
C TYR A 241 19.24 9.17 3.59
N LEU A 242 20.42 8.77 3.09
CA LEU A 242 20.92 7.40 3.20
C LEU A 242 21.23 6.98 4.63
N THR A 243 21.52 7.93 5.52
CA THR A 243 21.86 7.65 6.91
C THR A 243 20.70 7.92 7.87
N SER A 244 19.62 8.58 7.46
CA SER A 244 18.56 9.13 8.34
C SER A 244 17.71 8.16 9.20
N ILE A 245 17.95 6.84 9.16
CA ILE A 245 17.08 5.84 9.80
C ILE A 245 17.91 4.75 10.49
N ASP A 246 17.57 4.42 11.74
CA ASP A 246 18.22 3.36 12.52
C ASP A 246 17.31 2.21 12.97
N ASP A 247 16.01 2.34 12.74
CA ASP A 247 15.06 1.31 13.18
C ASP A 247 15.30 0.00 12.44
N LEU A 248 15.44 -1.10 13.20
CA LEU A 248 15.49 -2.43 12.63
C LEU A 248 14.10 -2.87 12.14
N PRO A 249 14.05 -3.64 11.03
CA PRO A 249 12.83 -4.29 10.60
C PRO A 249 12.19 -5.14 11.70
N LYS A 250 10.87 -5.16 11.72
CA LYS A 250 10.07 -6.02 12.60
C LYS A 250 9.26 -6.99 11.74
N ILE A 251 9.10 -8.22 12.19
CA ILE A 251 8.27 -9.21 11.49
C ILE A 251 6.90 -9.38 12.13
N ARG A 252 5.95 -9.85 11.32
CA ARG A 252 4.63 -10.29 11.76
C ARG A 252 4.23 -11.57 11.05
N GLY A 253 3.46 -12.43 11.70
CA GLY A 253 2.89 -13.64 11.13
C GLY A 253 1.51 -13.38 10.53
N GLN A 254 1.22 -14.03 9.40
CA GLN A 254 -0.12 -14.12 8.84
C GLN A 254 -0.53 -15.61 8.75
N PRO A 255 -1.60 -16.05 9.42
CA PRO A 255 -2.01 -17.45 9.40
C PRO A 255 -2.48 -17.90 8.00
N LYS A 256 -1.96 -19.03 7.52
CA LYS A 256 -2.39 -19.69 6.28
C LYS A 256 -3.55 -20.66 6.57
N LEU A 257 -4.76 -20.12 6.72
CA LEU A 257 -5.98 -20.89 7.07
C LEU A 257 -6.35 -22.03 6.10
N HIS A 258 -5.82 -22.01 4.88
CA HIS A 258 -6.07 -23.00 3.84
C HIS A 258 -5.09 -24.19 3.87
N LYS A 259 -4.20 -24.23 4.87
CA LYS A 259 -3.25 -25.31 5.08
C LYS A 259 -3.52 -25.97 6.45
N ILE A 260 -3.27 -27.28 6.52
CA ILE A 260 -3.29 -28.06 7.76
C ILE A 260 -2.40 -27.37 8.80
N ASP A 261 -2.81 -27.39 10.07
CA ASP A 261 -2.16 -26.73 11.21
C ASP A 261 -2.03 -25.20 11.15
N THR A 262 -2.55 -24.55 10.11
CA THR A 262 -2.52 -23.09 9.95
C THR A 262 -1.10 -22.50 10.16
N PRO A 263 -0.10 -22.86 9.34
CA PRO A 263 1.25 -22.33 9.44
C PRO A 263 1.29 -20.82 9.19
N MET A 264 2.29 -20.15 9.76
CA MET A 264 2.45 -18.70 9.62
C MET A 264 3.22 -18.31 8.35
N ARG A 265 2.76 -17.28 7.62
CA ARG A 265 3.63 -16.54 6.70
C ARG A 265 4.32 -15.41 7.45
N ILE A 266 5.64 -15.41 7.45
CA ILE A 266 6.41 -14.31 8.01
C ILE A 266 6.41 -13.16 7.01
N VAL A 267 6.05 -11.97 7.48
CA VAL A 267 6.10 -10.73 6.71
C VAL A 267 6.98 -9.73 7.44
N THR A 268 8.09 -9.38 6.83
CA THR A 268 9.01 -8.36 7.36
C THR A 268 8.55 -6.96 6.95
N CYS A 269 8.41 -6.08 7.94
CA CYS A 269 8.12 -4.67 7.72
C CYS A 269 9.43 -3.91 7.57
N SER A 270 9.90 -3.78 6.33
CA SER A 270 11.14 -3.04 6.00
C SER A 270 10.89 -1.55 5.70
N ARG A 271 9.67 -1.05 5.93
CA ARG A 271 9.36 0.38 5.73
C ARG A 271 10.01 1.23 6.82
N ASP A 272 10.68 2.31 6.40
CA ASP A 272 11.35 3.24 7.30
C ASP A 272 12.31 2.51 8.25
N THR A 273 13.12 1.59 7.70
CA THR A 273 14.13 0.82 8.43
C THR A 273 15.55 1.17 7.95
N ILE A 274 16.57 0.79 8.73
CA ILE A 274 17.98 1.15 8.52
C ILE A 274 18.51 0.90 7.09
N THR A 275 18.14 -0.21 6.44
CA THR A 275 18.58 -0.52 5.06
C THR A 275 17.65 0.02 3.97
N SER A 276 16.49 0.58 4.34
CA SER A 276 15.48 1.00 3.39
C SER A 276 15.88 2.19 2.50
N PRO A 277 16.61 3.23 2.97
CA PRO A 277 17.08 4.30 2.11
C PRO A 277 18.06 3.82 1.03
N ILE A 278 19.02 2.96 1.41
CA ILE A 278 19.98 2.37 0.46
C ILE A 278 19.25 1.51 -0.56
N SER A 279 18.32 0.67 -0.10
CA SER A 279 17.53 -0.20 -0.98
C SER A 279 16.75 0.61 -2.03
N GLN A 280 16.13 1.72 -1.62
CA GLN A 280 15.41 2.62 -2.52
C GLN A 280 16.35 3.38 -3.46
N PHE A 281 17.50 3.81 -2.97
CA PHE A 281 18.51 4.49 -3.78
C PHE A 281 19.04 3.59 -4.90
N VAL A 282 19.47 2.36 -4.56
CA VAL A 282 19.95 1.40 -5.56
C VAL A 282 18.84 1.00 -6.52
N PHE A 283 17.60 0.81 -6.03
CA PHE A 283 16.46 0.49 -6.89
C PHE A 283 16.26 1.55 -7.99
N ARG A 284 16.44 2.84 -7.68
CA ARG A 284 16.32 3.91 -8.70
C ARG A 284 17.37 3.81 -9.80
N ILE A 285 18.55 3.26 -9.49
CA ILE A 285 19.63 3.03 -10.45
C ILE A 285 19.29 1.82 -11.33
N ILE A 286 18.90 0.69 -10.73
CA ILE A 286 18.74 -0.58 -11.45
C ILE A 286 17.34 -0.81 -12.05
N LYS A 287 16.34 0.05 -11.75
CA LYS A 287 14.94 -0.18 -12.15
C LYS A 287 14.72 -0.40 -13.65
N GLU A 288 15.57 0.19 -14.49
CA GLU A 288 15.45 0.09 -15.94
C GLU A 288 15.82 -1.29 -16.48
N LEU A 289 16.58 -2.09 -15.73
CA LEU A 289 16.84 -3.48 -16.09
C LEU A 289 15.54 -4.30 -16.21
N ARG A 290 14.39 -3.81 -15.73
CA ARG A 290 13.10 -4.45 -15.99
C ARG A 290 12.73 -4.47 -17.48
N THR A 291 13.17 -3.49 -18.28
CA THR A 291 12.84 -3.42 -19.70
C THR A 291 13.56 -4.48 -20.53
N THR A 292 14.67 -5.03 -20.01
CA THR A 292 15.42 -6.10 -20.69
C THR A 292 14.90 -7.50 -20.33
N LEU A 293 13.80 -7.60 -19.56
CA LEU A 293 13.17 -8.88 -19.20
C LEU A 293 12.15 -9.31 -20.27
N SER A 294 12.13 -10.60 -20.60
CA SER A 294 11.20 -11.17 -21.58
C SER A 294 10.15 -12.08 -20.91
N GLY A 295 8.90 -12.00 -21.39
CA GLY A 295 7.79 -12.81 -20.86
C GLY A 295 7.44 -12.52 -19.39
N VAL A 296 7.76 -11.32 -18.89
CA VAL A 296 7.36 -10.84 -17.56
C VAL A 296 6.09 -10.03 -17.68
N VAL A 297 5.07 -10.42 -16.93
CA VAL A 297 3.81 -9.72 -16.82
C VAL A 297 3.92 -8.69 -15.70
N CYS A 298 3.56 -7.44 -15.99
CA CYS A 298 3.60 -6.36 -15.00
C CYS A 298 2.33 -6.29 -14.13
N ASN A 299 1.18 -6.61 -14.73
CA ASN A 299 -0.12 -6.61 -14.06
C ASN A 299 -1.16 -7.39 -14.89
N THR A 300 -2.30 -7.72 -14.26
CA THR A 300 -3.41 -8.43 -14.89
C THR A 300 -3.92 -7.73 -16.16
N SER A 301 -4.07 -6.42 -16.16
CA SER A 301 -4.58 -5.68 -17.33
C SER A 301 -3.64 -5.75 -18.54
N ASN A 302 -2.33 -5.76 -18.32
CA ASN A 302 -1.32 -5.98 -19.36
C ASN A 302 -1.35 -7.42 -19.86
N PHE A 303 -1.49 -8.39 -18.96
CA PHE A 303 -1.65 -9.81 -19.33
C PHE A 303 -2.88 -10.04 -20.22
N VAL A 304 -4.04 -9.50 -19.84
CA VAL A 304 -5.30 -9.64 -20.60
C VAL A 304 -5.14 -9.16 -22.04
N LYS A 305 -4.41 -8.06 -22.25
CA LYS A 305 -4.14 -7.55 -23.61
C LYS A 305 -3.26 -8.51 -24.40
N ILE A 306 -2.21 -9.04 -23.79
CA ILE A 306 -1.27 -9.94 -24.46
C ILE A 306 -1.93 -11.28 -24.80
N ILE A 307 -2.68 -11.87 -23.86
CA ILE A 307 -3.25 -13.21 -24.01
C ILE A 307 -4.49 -13.23 -24.90
N ALA A 308 -5.17 -12.09 -25.10
CA ALA A 308 -6.35 -12.00 -25.95
C ALA A 308 -6.07 -12.30 -27.43
N ASP A 309 -4.86 -12.00 -27.91
CA ASP A 309 -4.46 -12.21 -29.30
C ASP A 309 -3.83 -13.60 -29.54
N VAL A 310 -3.71 -14.41 -28.48
CA VAL A 310 -3.08 -15.74 -28.56
C VAL A 310 -4.10 -16.77 -29.04
N LYS A 311 -3.77 -17.42 -30.16
CA LYS A 311 -4.50 -18.58 -30.68
C LYS A 311 -3.79 -19.86 -30.25
N LEU A 312 -4.55 -20.88 -29.91
CA LEU A 312 -4.03 -22.19 -29.53
C LEU A 312 -4.19 -23.18 -30.68
N ASN A 313 -3.17 -24.00 -30.87
CA ASN A 313 -3.27 -25.19 -31.71
C ASN A 313 -4.08 -26.29 -31.01
N GLN A 314 -4.62 -27.24 -31.77
CA GLN A 314 -5.43 -28.34 -31.22
C GLN A 314 -4.65 -29.26 -30.26
N ASP A 315 -3.33 -29.35 -30.43
CA ASP A 315 -2.42 -30.13 -29.59
C ASP A 315 -1.85 -29.34 -28.40
N GLU A 316 -2.30 -28.10 -28.19
CA GLU A 316 -1.77 -27.22 -27.15
C GLU A 316 -2.68 -27.14 -25.92
N HIS A 317 -2.04 -27.21 -24.77
CA HIS A 317 -2.64 -27.23 -23.44
C HIS A 317 -2.18 -26.04 -22.62
N LEU A 318 -3.06 -25.55 -21.74
CA LEU A 318 -2.72 -24.57 -20.73
C LEU A 318 -2.22 -25.28 -19.46
N ALA A 319 -1.11 -24.81 -18.93
CA ALA A 319 -0.62 -25.22 -17.63
C ALA A 319 -0.03 -24.03 -16.86
N SER A 320 -0.08 -24.12 -15.54
CA SER A 320 0.50 -23.14 -14.63
C SER A 320 1.60 -23.80 -13.82
N LEU A 321 2.72 -23.12 -13.63
CA LEU A 321 3.79 -23.49 -12.71
C LEU A 321 3.86 -22.45 -11.59
N ASP A 322 3.86 -22.90 -10.34
CA ASP A 322 4.06 -22.05 -9.16
C ASP A 322 5.43 -22.34 -8.54
N ILE A 323 6.20 -21.29 -8.25
CA ILE A 323 7.53 -21.41 -7.64
C ILE A 323 7.39 -21.44 -6.12
N GLN A 324 7.83 -22.55 -5.50
CA GLN A 324 7.79 -22.69 -4.06
C GLN A 324 8.77 -21.72 -3.38
N ASP A 325 8.22 -20.86 -2.50
CA ASP A 325 8.95 -19.94 -1.63
C ASP A 325 10.09 -19.18 -2.36
N LEU A 326 9.76 -18.60 -3.53
CA LEU A 326 10.69 -17.94 -4.46
C LEU A 326 11.80 -17.13 -3.78
N TYR A 327 11.42 -16.17 -2.92
CA TYR A 327 12.39 -15.23 -2.33
C TYR A 327 13.39 -15.93 -1.40
N THR A 328 12.95 -16.84 -0.54
CA THR A 328 13.87 -17.56 0.39
C THR A 328 14.82 -18.48 -0.36
N ASN A 329 14.41 -18.94 -1.53
CA ASN A 329 15.19 -19.87 -2.34
C ASN A 329 16.18 -19.18 -3.29
N ILE A 330 16.11 -17.86 -3.54
CA ILE A 330 17.08 -17.21 -4.44
C ILE A 330 18.40 -16.89 -3.72
N PRO A 331 19.56 -17.39 -4.19
CA PRO A 331 20.86 -17.05 -3.59
C PRO A 331 21.23 -15.59 -3.84
N VAL A 332 21.43 -14.82 -2.77
CA VAL A 332 21.70 -13.38 -2.82
C VAL A 332 22.94 -13.04 -3.65
N SER A 333 24.04 -13.77 -3.45
CA SER A 333 25.30 -13.54 -4.18
C SER A 333 25.11 -13.71 -5.69
N LYS A 334 24.50 -14.82 -6.12
CA LYS A 334 24.20 -15.09 -7.53
C LYS A 334 23.28 -14.05 -8.14
N ALA A 335 22.23 -13.63 -7.42
CA ALA A 335 21.32 -12.59 -7.88
C ALA A 335 22.04 -11.24 -8.09
N ILE A 336 22.96 -10.88 -7.19
CA ILE A 336 23.80 -9.69 -7.33
C ILE A 336 24.71 -9.82 -8.56
N ASP A 337 25.41 -10.93 -8.72
CA ASP A 337 26.36 -11.12 -9.83
C ASP A 337 25.66 -11.11 -11.21
N ILE A 338 24.50 -11.76 -11.34
CA ILE A 338 23.69 -11.70 -12.57
C ILE A 338 23.24 -10.26 -12.84
N THR A 339 22.81 -9.54 -11.81
CA THR A 339 22.41 -8.12 -11.95
C THR A 339 23.57 -7.27 -12.43
N LEU A 340 24.77 -7.45 -11.90
CA LEU A 340 25.96 -6.71 -12.30
C LEU A 340 26.41 -7.01 -13.72
N LYS A 341 26.29 -8.27 -14.17
CA LYS A 341 26.51 -8.64 -15.57
C LYS A 341 25.51 -7.92 -16.48
N ARG A 342 24.26 -7.84 -16.05
CA ARG A 342 23.18 -7.23 -16.84
C ARG A 342 23.18 -5.71 -16.88
N LEU A 343 23.94 -5.06 -16.00
CA LEU A 343 24.13 -3.61 -16.04
C LEU A 343 24.75 -3.13 -17.36
N ASP A 344 25.52 -3.98 -18.04
CA ASP A 344 26.13 -3.66 -19.35
C ASP A 344 25.09 -3.45 -20.46
N GLU A 345 23.88 -3.98 -20.29
CA GLU A 345 22.78 -3.83 -21.25
C GLU A 345 22.07 -2.46 -21.12
N SER A 346 22.40 -1.67 -20.09
CA SER A 346 21.68 -0.44 -19.75
C SER A 346 22.53 0.81 -19.98
N LYS A 347 22.25 1.54 -21.07
CA LYS A 347 22.86 2.84 -21.44
C LYS A 347 22.71 3.94 -20.38
N LYS A 348 21.79 3.79 -19.42
CA LYS A 348 21.57 4.81 -18.38
C LYS A 348 22.67 4.87 -17.33
N LEU A 349 23.45 3.79 -17.18
CA LEU A 349 24.52 3.73 -16.20
C LEU A 349 25.73 4.58 -16.62
N ASP A 350 25.95 4.73 -17.92
CA ASP A 350 27.06 5.50 -18.50
C ASP A 350 27.04 6.97 -18.06
N ASN A 351 25.86 7.48 -17.69
CA ASN A 351 25.64 8.86 -17.25
C ASN A 351 25.69 9.04 -15.73
N LEU A 352 25.99 7.99 -14.95
CA LEU A 352 26.01 8.03 -13.50
C LEU A 352 27.44 7.89 -12.95
N PRO A 353 27.78 8.55 -11.83
CA PRO A 353 29.13 8.51 -11.25
C PRO A 353 29.43 7.21 -10.49
N PHE A 354 28.64 6.15 -10.69
CA PHE A 354 28.73 4.90 -9.92
C PHE A 354 29.37 3.79 -10.75
N THR A 355 30.38 3.14 -10.17
CA THR A 355 30.99 1.94 -10.76
C THR A 355 30.17 0.68 -10.44
N LYS A 356 30.37 -0.40 -11.20
CA LYS A 356 29.81 -1.72 -10.83
C LYS A 356 30.19 -2.15 -9.42
N THR A 357 31.42 -1.84 -8.99
CA THR A 357 31.90 -2.14 -7.63
C THR A 357 31.11 -1.36 -6.58
N ASP A 358 30.80 -0.08 -6.83
CA ASP A 358 29.96 0.70 -5.92
C ASP A 358 28.56 0.10 -5.78
N ILE A 359 27.95 -0.31 -6.91
CA ILE A 359 26.63 -0.93 -6.92
C ILE A 359 26.65 -2.28 -6.21
N LYS A 360 27.69 -3.09 -6.44
CA LYS A 360 27.89 -4.37 -5.74
C LYS A 360 27.96 -4.17 -4.22
N GLU A 361 28.74 -3.20 -3.76
CA GLU A 361 28.86 -2.90 -2.33
C GLU A 361 27.53 -2.43 -1.73
N LEU A 362 26.80 -1.54 -2.41
CA LEU A 362 25.49 -1.07 -1.94
C LEU A 362 24.43 -2.18 -1.92
N LEU A 363 24.42 -3.05 -2.93
CA LEU A 363 23.54 -4.24 -2.96
C LEU A 363 23.87 -5.18 -1.79
N ASN A 364 25.15 -5.43 -1.52
CA ASN A 364 25.56 -6.24 -0.38
C ASN A 364 25.12 -5.62 0.95
N LEU A 365 25.34 -4.31 1.15
CA LEU A 365 24.89 -3.61 2.36
C LEU A 365 23.37 -3.69 2.55
N ALA A 366 22.59 -3.58 1.47
CA ALA A 366 21.14 -3.62 1.55
C ALA A 366 20.58 -5.02 1.81
N LEU A 367 21.21 -6.08 1.28
CA LEU A 367 20.65 -7.44 1.25
C LEU A 367 21.29 -8.40 2.26
N LYS A 368 22.58 -8.24 2.58
CA LYS A 368 23.26 -9.09 3.58
C LYS A 368 22.97 -8.65 5.02
N ASN A 369 22.60 -7.38 5.22
CA ASN A 369 22.14 -6.84 6.51
C ASN A 369 20.64 -7.05 6.73
N SER A 370 20.16 -8.27 6.44
CA SER A 370 18.75 -8.70 6.61
C SER A 370 18.45 -9.09 8.05
N TYR A 371 18.68 -8.15 8.97
CA TYR A 371 18.37 -8.32 10.39
C TYR A 371 16.94 -7.86 10.70
N PHE A 372 16.31 -8.50 11.68
CA PHE A 372 15.00 -8.10 12.17
C PHE A 372 14.81 -8.46 13.64
N GLN A 373 13.84 -7.81 14.28
CA GLN A 373 13.46 -8.06 15.65
C GLN A 373 12.12 -8.81 15.72
N PHE A 374 12.05 -9.80 16.61
CA PHE A 374 10.81 -10.47 16.99
C PHE A 374 10.83 -10.84 18.46
N ASN A 375 9.77 -10.52 19.20
CA ASN A 375 9.61 -10.86 20.61
C ASN A 375 10.83 -10.49 21.48
N GLY A 376 11.39 -9.30 21.29
CA GLY A 376 12.59 -8.83 22.00
C GLY A 376 13.91 -9.46 21.55
N LYS A 377 13.90 -10.52 20.73
CA LYS A 377 15.07 -11.20 20.18
C LYS A 377 15.44 -10.65 18.80
N PHE A 378 16.71 -10.77 18.42
CA PHE A 378 17.24 -10.35 17.12
C PHE A 378 17.57 -11.57 16.26
N TYR A 379 17.28 -11.48 14.97
CA TYR A 379 17.52 -12.55 14.00
C TYR A 379 18.13 -11.98 12.73
N LYS A 380 18.89 -12.81 12.03
CA LYS A 380 19.43 -12.58 10.70
C LYS A 380 18.89 -13.62 9.74
N GLN A 381 18.42 -13.20 8.58
CA GLN A 381 18.15 -14.12 7.48
C GLN A 381 19.47 -14.45 6.76
N LYS A 382 19.83 -15.74 6.71
CA LYS A 382 21.08 -16.23 6.11
C LYS A 382 20.98 -16.45 4.61
N THR A 383 19.84 -16.96 4.17
CA THR A 383 19.61 -17.38 2.78
C THR A 383 18.36 -16.71 2.22
N GLY A 384 18.36 -16.53 0.89
CA GLY A 384 17.24 -15.89 0.21
C GLY A 384 17.29 -14.37 0.17
N LEU A 385 16.53 -13.83 -0.76
CA LEU A 385 16.23 -12.40 -0.82
C LEU A 385 15.28 -12.02 0.34
N PRO A 386 15.56 -10.95 1.10
CA PRO A 386 14.73 -10.54 2.21
C PRO A 386 13.34 -10.07 1.73
N MET A 387 12.30 -10.75 2.20
CA MET A 387 10.92 -10.37 1.89
C MET A 387 10.64 -8.99 2.49
N GLY A 388 10.13 -8.06 1.68
CA GLY A 388 9.83 -6.68 2.12
C GLY A 388 10.92 -5.65 1.78
N ASN A 389 12.13 -6.08 1.41
CA ASN A 389 13.14 -5.17 0.84
C ASN A 389 12.73 -4.73 -0.57
N THR A 390 12.92 -3.45 -0.90
CA THR A 390 12.57 -2.85 -2.21
C THR A 390 13.33 -3.46 -3.39
N LEU A 391 14.53 -3.99 -3.15
CA LEU A 391 15.37 -4.61 -4.19
C LEU A 391 14.96 -6.06 -4.51
N SER A 392 14.40 -6.79 -3.54
CA SER A 392 14.10 -8.21 -3.69
C SER A 392 13.25 -8.53 -4.94
N PRO A 393 12.17 -7.80 -5.26
CA PRO A 393 11.36 -8.10 -6.43
C PRO A 393 12.11 -8.00 -7.76
N ILE A 394 12.91 -6.93 -7.96
CA ILE A 394 13.64 -6.77 -9.23
C ILE A 394 14.77 -7.79 -9.37
N LEU A 395 15.46 -8.10 -8.27
CA LEU A 395 16.52 -9.12 -8.27
C LEU A 395 15.96 -10.52 -8.50
N ALA A 396 14.78 -10.83 -7.95
CA ALA A 396 14.08 -12.06 -8.24
C ALA A 396 13.70 -12.16 -9.71
N ASP A 397 13.20 -11.05 -10.29
CA ASP A 397 12.85 -11.04 -11.70
C ASP A 397 14.05 -11.28 -12.63
N ILE A 398 15.18 -10.63 -12.35
CA ILE A 398 16.43 -10.79 -13.09
C ILE A 398 16.97 -12.22 -12.95
N TYR A 399 17.00 -12.75 -11.72
CA TYR A 399 17.46 -14.11 -11.46
C TYR A 399 16.59 -15.15 -12.19
N MET A 400 15.27 -14.98 -12.17
CA MET A 400 14.35 -15.92 -12.81
C MET A 400 14.38 -15.83 -14.33
N ASP A 401 14.69 -14.67 -14.93
CA ASP A 401 14.90 -14.58 -16.38
C ASP A 401 16.13 -15.39 -16.83
N GLU A 402 17.23 -15.30 -16.07
CA GLU A 402 18.41 -16.13 -16.31
C GLU A 402 18.12 -17.62 -16.08
N TYR A 403 17.43 -17.97 -14.97
CA TYR A 403 17.03 -19.35 -14.68
C TYR A 403 16.15 -19.94 -15.78
N LYS A 404 15.18 -19.16 -16.30
CA LYS A 404 14.33 -19.58 -17.42
C LYS A 404 15.14 -19.93 -18.65
N LYS A 405 16.10 -19.08 -19.04
CA LYS A 405 16.96 -19.28 -20.21
C LYS A 405 17.81 -20.55 -20.07
N GLN A 406 18.31 -20.83 -18.87
CA GLN A 406 19.18 -21.99 -18.62
C GLN A 406 18.42 -23.31 -18.47
N HIS A 407 17.26 -23.30 -17.81
CA HIS A 407 16.62 -24.53 -17.35
C HIS A 407 15.22 -24.80 -17.91
N LEU A 408 14.51 -23.76 -18.39
CA LEU A 408 13.13 -23.91 -18.91
C LEU A 408 13.07 -23.94 -20.45
N HIS A 409 14.13 -24.40 -21.13
CA HIS A 409 14.24 -24.33 -22.59
C HIS A 409 13.07 -25.01 -23.33
N GLU A 410 12.53 -26.13 -22.82
CA GLU A 410 11.39 -26.84 -23.43
C GLU A 410 10.08 -26.03 -23.46
N VAL A 411 9.90 -25.10 -22.51
CA VAL A 411 8.68 -24.30 -22.35
C VAL A 411 8.90 -22.80 -22.54
N ASN A 412 10.16 -22.36 -22.70
CA ASN A 412 10.53 -20.96 -22.90
C ASN A 412 10.33 -20.52 -24.35
N ILE A 413 9.12 -20.74 -24.87
CA ILE A 413 8.74 -20.42 -26.24
C ILE A 413 8.17 -18.99 -26.25
N PRO A 414 8.63 -18.10 -27.16
CA PRO A 414 8.08 -16.76 -27.30
C PRO A 414 6.55 -16.79 -27.45
N ASN A 415 5.86 -15.87 -26.78
CA ASN A 415 4.39 -15.75 -26.77
C ASN A 415 3.64 -17.00 -26.27
N LYS A 416 4.31 -17.88 -25.51
CA LYS A 416 3.69 -19.05 -24.86
C LYS A 416 4.08 -19.20 -23.39
N ILE A 417 4.86 -18.26 -22.85
CA ILE A 417 5.26 -18.23 -21.45
C ILE A 417 5.08 -16.83 -20.86
N TRP A 418 4.38 -16.75 -19.75
CA TRP A 418 4.13 -15.51 -19.03
C TRP A 418 4.37 -15.73 -17.55
N ARG A 419 5.26 -14.93 -16.95
CA ARG A 419 5.55 -15.00 -15.52
C ARG A 419 5.10 -13.73 -14.82
N TYR A 420 4.40 -13.88 -13.72
CA TYR A 420 4.12 -12.83 -12.75
C TYR A 420 4.67 -13.25 -11.39
N VAL A 421 5.83 -12.72 -11.02
CA VAL A 421 6.53 -13.08 -9.77
C VAL A 421 6.79 -14.60 -9.70
N ASP A 422 6.03 -15.33 -8.88
CA ASP A 422 6.08 -16.77 -8.61
C ASP A 422 5.17 -17.60 -9.52
N ASP A 423 4.10 -17.02 -10.05
CA ASP A 423 3.15 -17.67 -10.96
C ASP A 423 3.69 -17.63 -12.41
N ILE A 424 3.69 -18.76 -13.10
CA ILE A 424 4.06 -18.89 -14.52
C ILE A 424 2.93 -19.57 -15.28
N LEU A 425 2.35 -18.92 -16.28
CA LEU A 425 1.47 -19.55 -17.25
C LEU A 425 2.29 -20.02 -18.46
N ILE A 426 2.06 -21.25 -18.90
CA ILE A 426 2.64 -21.83 -20.11
C ILE A 426 1.56 -22.41 -21.03
N ILE A 427 1.80 -22.27 -22.34
CA ILE A 427 1.11 -23.02 -23.39
C ILE A 427 2.09 -24.10 -23.88
N THR A 428 1.71 -25.36 -23.77
CA THR A 428 2.60 -26.49 -24.07
C THR A 428 1.87 -27.60 -24.82
N LYS A 429 2.62 -28.37 -25.61
CA LYS A 429 2.13 -29.61 -26.25
C LYS A 429 2.20 -30.83 -25.32
N MET A 430 2.81 -30.67 -24.14
CA MET A 430 2.88 -31.74 -23.15
C MET A 430 1.49 -32.05 -22.61
N ASN A 431 1.15 -33.34 -22.58
CA ASN A 431 0.02 -33.80 -21.79
C ASN A 431 0.36 -33.77 -20.28
N LYS A 432 -0.67 -33.96 -19.44
CA LYS A 432 -0.51 -33.89 -17.98
C LYS A 432 0.62 -34.81 -17.43
N PRO A 433 0.71 -36.11 -17.78
CA PRO A 433 1.82 -36.96 -17.33
C PRO A 433 3.21 -36.49 -17.77
N GLN A 434 3.33 -35.96 -18.99
CA GLN A 434 4.60 -35.41 -19.49
C GLN A 434 5.00 -34.15 -18.70
N LEU A 435 4.04 -33.26 -18.42
CA LEU A 435 4.28 -32.08 -17.61
C LEU A 435 4.73 -32.44 -16.19
N GLU A 436 4.09 -33.43 -15.56
CA GLU A 436 4.47 -33.90 -14.22
C GLU A 436 5.90 -34.46 -14.20
N LYS A 437 6.28 -35.23 -15.23
CA LYS A 437 7.66 -35.72 -15.41
C LYS A 437 8.64 -34.57 -15.61
N TYR A 438 8.28 -33.57 -16.42
CA TYR A 438 9.10 -32.39 -16.66
C TYR A 438 9.34 -31.59 -15.38
N VAL A 439 8.29 -31.34 -14.58
CA VAL A 439 8.40 -30.67 -13.28
C VAL A 439 9.23 -31.48 -12.29
N HIS A 440 9.08 -32.81 -12.29
CA HIS A 440 9.93 -33.68 -11.48
C HIS A 440 11.40 -33.58 -11.87
N TYR A 441 11.70 -33.51 -13.17
CA TYR A 441 13.06 -33.25 -13.68
C TYR A 441 13.58 -31.88 -13.24
N LEU A 442 12.80 -30.80 -13.40
CA LEU A 442 13.17 -29.46 -12.93
C LEU A 442 13.49 -29.45 -11.44
N ASN A 443 12.70 -30.18 -10.65
CA ASN A 443 12.90 -30.30 -9.20
C ASN A 443 14.12 -31.15 -8.82
N LYS A 444 14.75 -31.89 -9.75
CA LYS A 444 16.03 -32.58 -9.53
C LYS A 444 17.25 -31.72 -9.84
N ILE A 445 17.08 -30.63 -10.61
CA ILE A 445 18.18 -29.71 -10.92
C ILE A 445 18.79 -29.19 -9.62
N ARG A 446 20.13 -29.23 -9.54
CA ARG A 446 20.87 -28.79 -8.36
C ARG A 446 20.58 -27.31 -8.10
N GLY A 447 19.90 -27.04 -7.01
CA GLY A 447 19.46 -25.70 -6.65
C GLY A 447 18.30 -25.73 -5.67
N THR A 448 17.88 -24.53 -5.30
CA THR A 448 16.85 -24.27 -4.30
C THR A 448 15.49 -23.94 -4.91
N ILE A 449 15.43 -23.64 -6.22
CA ILE A 449 14.17 -23.39 -6.92
C ILE A 449 13.43 -24.70 -7.14
N LYS A 450 12.17 -24.74 -6.70
CA LYS A 450 11.25 -25.87 -6.88
C LYS A 450 9.93 -25.38 -7.44
N PHE A 451 9.28 -26.23 -8.23
CA PHE A 451 8.03 -25.93 -8.92
C PHE A 451 6.93 -26.91 -8.52
N THR A 452 5.71 -26.42 -8.49
CA THR A 452 4.49 -27.23 -8.58
C THR A 452 3.75 -26.89 -9.86
N SER A 453 3.00 -27.83 -10.42
CA SER A 453 2.21 -27.60 -11.63
C SER A 453 0.71 -27.79 -11.40
N GLU A 454 -0.07 -26.98 -12.09
CA GLU A 454 -1.50 -27.17 -12.31
C GLU A 454 -1.73 -27.32 -13.82
N PHE A 455 -2.45 -28.36 -14.22
CA PHE A 455 -2.86 -28.57 -15.61
C PHE A 455 -4.32 -28.12 -15.76
N GLU A 456 -4.70 -27.59 -16.93
CA GLU A 456 -6.08 -27.20 -17.20
C GLU A 456 -7.10 -28.33 -16.90
N GLN A 457 -8.26 -27.94 -16.42
CA GLN A 457 -9.37 -28.84 -16.12
C GLN A 457 -10.63 -28.31 -16.79
N ASN A 458 -11.35 -29.17 -17.51
CA ASN A 458 -12.55 -28.76 -18.26
C ASN A 458 -12.29 -27.54 -19.16
N ASP A 459 -11.15 -27.55 -19.87
CA ASP A 459 -10.69 -26.46 -20.74
C ASP A 459 -10.49 -25.11 -20.03
N GLN A 460 -10.30 -25.14 -18.71
CA GLN A 460 -10.15 -23.96 -17.88
C GLN A 460 -8.88 -24.00 -17.02
N ILE A 461 -8.26 -22.83 -16.87
CA ILE A 461 -7.19 -22.62 -15.89
C ILE A 461 -7.30 -21.22 -15.29
N ASN A 462 -6.93 -21.11 -14.02
CA ASN A 462 -6.86 -19.82 -13.35
C ASN A 462 -5.43 -19.29 -13.40
N TYR A 463 -5.28 -18.02 -13.78
CA TYR A 463 -4.00 -17.32 -13.71
C TYR A 463 -4.25 -15.88 -13.26
N LEU A 464 -3.51 -15.43 -12.24
CA LEU A 464 -3.73 -14.16 -11.57
C LEU A 464 -5.17 -14.00 -11.09
N ASP A 465 -5.82 -12.94 -11.58
CA ASP A 465 -7.20 -12.58 -11.27
C ASP A 465 -8.15 -12.93 -12.43
N THR A 466 -7.74 -13.87 -13.28
CA THR A 466 -8.47 -14.28 -14.47
C THR A 466 -8.64 -15.78 -14.54
N MET A 467 -9.76 -16.20 -15.11
CA MET A 467 -10.04 -17.55 -15.55
C MET A 467 -9.97 -17.54 -17.07
N LEU A 468 -9.09 -18.37 -17.62
CA LEU A 468 -8.96 -18.61 -19.04
C LEU A 468 -9.81 -19.83 -19.38
N THR A 469 -10.62 -19.73 -20.43
CA THR A 469 -11.45 -20.84 -20.93
C THR A 469 -11.20 -21.00 -22.41
N LYS A 470 -10.80 -22.18 -22.85
CA LYS A 470 -10.69 -22.46 -24.29
C LYS A 470 -12.08 -22.50 -24.89
N LYS A 471 -12.22 -21.86 -26.05
CA LYS A 471 -13.44 -21.91 -26.86
C LYS A 471 -13.08 -22.16 -28.30
N LEU A 472 -13.76 -23.12 -28.91
CA LEU A 472 -13.67 -23.35 -30.35
C LEU A 472 -14.61 -22.37 -31.06
N ILE A 473 -14.04 -21.46 -31.87
CA ILE A 473 -14.80 -20.54 -32.73
C ILE A 473 -14.17 -20.60 -34.12
N ASN A 474 -14.97 -20.86 -35.16
CA ASN A 474 -14.52 -20.92 -36.55
C ASN A 474 -13.29 -21.83 -36.77
N ASN A 475 -13.30 -23.03 -36.16
CA ASN A 475 -12.19 -23.99 -36.16
C ASN A 475 -10.88 -23.53 -35.50
N GLU A 476 -10.85 -22.36 -34.85
CA GLU A 476 -9.73 -21.88 -34.06
C GLU A 476 -10.04 -21.97 -32.55
N ILE A 477 -9.04 -22.35 -31.75
CA ILE A 477 -9.17 -22.34 -30.29
C ILE A 477 -8.73 -20.97 -29.78
N ILE A 478 -9.69 -20.21 -29.29
CA ILE A 478 -9.46 -18.90 -28.66
C ILE A 478 -9.61 -18.97 -27.15
N LEU A 479 -8.95 -18.05 -26.44
CA LEU A 479 -9.06 -17.94 -24.99
C LEU A 479 -10.11 -16.89 -24.61
N LYS A 480 -11.22 -17.34 -24.02
CA LYS A 480 -12.14 -16.45 -23.30
C LYS A 480 -11.56 -16.12 -21.94
N ILE A 481 -11.54 -14.83 -21.60
CA ILE A 481 -11.00 -14.33 -20.33
C ILE A 481 -12.15 -13.79 -19.47
N ARG A 482 -12.23 -14.25 -18.21
CA ARG A 482 -13.20 -13.78 -17.21
C ARG A 482 -12.52 -13.44 -15.89
N TRP A 483 -13.03 -12.45 -15.18
CA TRP A 483 -12.60 -12.13 -13.82
C TRP A 483 -12.77 -13.34 -12.87
N PHE A 484 -11.70 -13.67 -12.14
CA PHE A 484 -11.68 -14.78 -11.20
C PHE A 484 -11.33 -14.32 -9.79
N ARG A 485 -11.93 -14.98 -8.79
CA ARG A 485 -11.60 -14.84 -7.38
C ARG A 485 -11.62 -16.19 -6.68
N LYS A 486 -10.61 -16.41 -5.84
CA LYS A 486 -10.50 -17.62 -5.02
C LYS A 486 -11.62 -17.68 -3.97
N ASP A 487 -12.09 -18.88 -3.68
CA ASP A 487 -13.16 -19.14 -2.70
C ASP A 487 -12.80 -18.69 -1.27
N THR A 488 -11.51 -18.63 -0.97
CA THR A 488 -11.02 -18.14 0.33
C THR A 488 -11.30 -16.65 0.58
N ALA A 489 -11.71 -15.89 -0.44
CA ALA A 489 -11.91 -14.45 -0.33
C ALA A 489 -13.13 -14.08 0.52
N ALA A 490 -12.94 -13.16 1.47
CA ALA A 490 -13.95 -12.79 2.45
C ALA A 490 -15.17 -12.01 1.91
N ASP A 491 -15.18 -11.68 0.62
CA ASP A 491 -16.23 -10.86 -0.02
C ASP A 491 -16.56 -9.54 0.67
N ARG A 492 -15.59 -8.99 1.41
CA ARG A 492 -15.75 -7.74 2.17
C ARG A 492 -14.66 -6.74 1.81
N LEU A 493 -15.10 -5.57 1.41
CA LEU A 493 -14.26 -4.41 1.12
C LEU A 493 -14.16 -3.53 2.37
N LEU A 494 -13.53 -2.36 2.24
CA LEU A 494 -13.48 -1.39 3.34
C LEU A 494 -14.90 -1.02 3.77
N ASN A 495 -15.25 -1.20 5.04
CA ASN A 495 -16.57 -0.82 5.53
C ASN A 495 -16.83 0.69 5.29
N TYR A 496 -17.99 1.00 4.69
CA TYR A 496 -18.38 2.36 4.30
C TYR A 496 -18.48 3.34 5.47
N GLU A 497 -18.78 2.88 6.69
CA GLU A 497 -18.85 3.73 7.89
C GLU A 497 -17.46 4.22 8.34
N SER A 498 -16.37 3.63 7.85
CA SER A 498 -15.03 4.00 8.26
C SER A 498 -14.72 5.48 7.97
N SER A 499 -13.97 6.15 8.82
CA SER A 499 -13.57 7.56 8.65
C SER A 499 -12.48 7.79 7.61
N HIS A 500 -12.42 6.96 6.56
CA HIS A 500 -11.63 7.28 5.37
C HIS A 500 -12.34 8.37 4.55
N GLY A 501 -11.56 9.17 3.83
CA GLY A 501 -12.11 10.17 2.92
C GLY A 501 -12.99 9.53 1.84
N LYS A 502 -14.04 10.25 1.41
CA LYS A 502 -15.00 9.74 0.41
C LYS A 502 -14.34 9.33 -0.90
N SER A 503 -13.25 10.01 -1.29
CA SER A 503 -12.45 9.64 -2.46
C SER A 503 -11.92 8.21 -2.39
N ILE A 504 -11.42 7.75 -1.24
CA ILE A 504 -10.91 6.39 -1.07
C ILE A 504 -12.05 5.38 -1.25
N LYS A 505 -13.21 5.63 -0.62
CA LYS A 505 -14.38 4.74 -0.71
C LYS A 505 -14.90 4.65 -2.14
N ASN A 506 -15.00 5.78 -2.84
CA ASN A 506 -15.43 5.83 -4.24
C ASN A 506 -14.42 5.12 -5.16
N ASN A 507 -13.12 5.33 -4.95
CA ASN A 507 -12.07 4.71 -5.74
C ASN A 507 -12.05 3.19 -5.58
N ILE A 508 -12.41 2.64 -4.41
CA ILE A 508 -12.58 1.19 -4.25
C ILE A 508 -13.63 0.65 -5.20
N VAL A 509 -14.81 1.30 -5.30
CA VAL A 509 -15.88 0.89 -6.21
C VAL A 509 -15.42 1.02 -7.66
N LYS A 510 -14.89 2.20 -8.03
CA LYS A 510 -14.44 2.48 -9.40
C LYS A 510 -13.36 1.49 -9.84
N ASN A 511 -12.32 1.28 -9.04
CA ASN A 511 -11.21 0.40 -9.41
C ASN A 511 -11.65 -1.07 -9.55
N MET A 512 -12.53 -1.55 -8.67
CA MET A 512 -13.06 -2.92 -8.78
C MET A 512 -13.94 -3.09 -10.02
N ALA A 513 -14.81 -2.11 -10.30
CA ALA A 513 -15.65 -2.13 -11.50
C ALA A 513 -14.80 -2.04 -12.78
N THR A 514 -13.83 -1.12 -12.84
CA THR A 514 -12.88 -1.01 -13.96
C THR A 514 -12.14 -2.33 -14.16
N ARG A 515 -11.65 -2.96 -13.08
CA ARG A 515 -10.95 -4.24 -13.18
C ARG A 515 -11.84 -5.34 -13.80
N ILE A 516 -13.10 -5.47 -13.37
CA ILE A 516 -14.04 -6.44 -13.98
C ILE A 516 -14.23 -6.16 -15.47
N LEU A 517 -14.41 -4.89 -15.84
CA LEU A 517 -14.58 -4.47 -17.24
C LEU A 517 -13.33 -4.67 -18.10
N GLU A 518 -12.14 -4.56 -17.51
CA GLU A 518 -10.86 -4.80 -18.17
C GLU A 518 -10.58 -6.30 -18.35
N THR A 519 -10.92 -7.13 -17.37
CA THR A 519 -10.57 -8.56 -17.37
C THR A 519 -11.61 -9.45 -18.06
N THR A 520 -12.89 -9.12 -17.98
CA THR A 520 -13.96 -9.95 -18.55
C THR A 520 -14.33 -9.44 -19.94
N GLN A 521 -14.20 -10.28 -20.96
CA GLN A 521 -14.47 -9.87 -22.35
C GLN A 521 -15.96 -9.84 -22.71
N ASP A 522 -16.74 -10.80 -22.19
CA ASP A 522 -18.16 -10.98 -22.52
C ASP A 522 -19.07 -10.06 -21.70
N ASN A 523 -19.97 -9.33 -22.36
CA ASN A 523 -20.88 -8.38 -21.73
C ASN A 523 -21.84 -9.05 -20.72
N LYS A 524 -22.28 -10.29 -20.97
CA LYS A 524 -23.17 -11.01 -20.05
C LYS A 524 -22.44 -11.34 -18.75
N ASP A 525 -21.23 -11.90 -18.89
CA ASP A 525 -20.38 -12.24 -17.74
C ASP A 525 -19.96 -10.98 -16.96
N GLN A 526 -19.67 -9.87 -17.64
CA GLN A 526 -19.39 -8.58 -16.99
C GLN A 526 -20.55 -8.17 -16.09
N GLN A 527 -21.80 -8.29 -16.56
CA GLN A 527 -22.97 -7.90 -15.78
C GLN A 527 -23.17 -8.79 -14.56
N GLU A 528 -22.96 -10.10 -14.69
CA GLU A 528 -22.96 -11.04 -13.57
C GLU A 528 -21.88 -10.69 -12.54
N ASP A 529 -20.66 -10.40 -12.99
CA ASP A 529 -19.53 -10.10 -12.11
C ASP A 529 -19.69 -8.73 -11.44
N LEU A 530 -20.29 -7.74 -12.11
CA LEU A 530 -20.69 -6.46 -11.52
C LEU A 530 -21.81 -6.63 -10.47
N ASN A 531 -22.74 -7.57 -10.68
CA ASN A 531 -23.75 -7.92 -9.66
C ASN A 531 -23.09 -8.58 -8.44
N LYS A 532 -22.08 -9.43 -8.63
CA LYS A 532 -21.28 -9.96 -7.51
C LYS A 532 -20.58 -8.83 -6.75
N LEU A 533 -19.97 -7.87 -7.44
CA LEU A 533 -19.37 -6.69 -6.81
C LEU A 533 -20.39 -5.86 -6.02
N LYS A 534 -21.60 -5.66 -6.58
CA LYS A 534 -22.71 -4.98 -5.90
C LYS A 534 -23.03 -5.66 -4.56
N ASN A 535 -23.14 -6.98 -4.54
CA ASN A 535 -23.41 -7.75 -3.32
C ASN A 535 -22.28 -7.60 -2.27
N MET A 536 -21.01 -7.62 -2.69
CA MET A 536 -19.89 -7.39 -1.77
C MET A 536 -19.89 -5.98 -1.15
N LEU A 537 -20.24 -4.97 -1.94
CA LEU A 537 -20.32 -3.59 -1.49
C LEU A 537 -21.48 -3.40 -0.50
N LEU A 538 -22.62 -4.06 -0.73
CA LEU A 538 -23.75 -4.09 0.22
C LEU A 538 -23.34 -4.75 1.55
N LYS A 539 -22.65 -5.90 1.52
CA LYS A 539 -22.05 -6.52 2.73
C LYS A 539 -21.05 -5.61 3.47
N SER A 540 -20.50 -4.64 2.76
CA SER A 540 -19.57 -3.63 3.29
C SER A 540 -20.25 -2.31 3.69
N ASN A 541 -21.59 -2.31 3.79
CA ASN A 541 -22.45 -1.18 4.18
C ASN A 541 -22.42 0.01 3.19
N TYR A 542 -22.02 -0.19 1.93
CA TYR A 542 -22.12 0.90 0.94
C TYR A 542 -23.59 1.18 0.58
N PRO A 543 -24.00 2.46 0.49
CA PRO A 543 -25.37 2.81 0.09
C PRO A 543 -25.67 2.37 -1.35
N LEU A 544 -26.79 1.67 -1.56
CA LEU A 544 -27.21 1.15 -2.86
C LEU A 544 -27.17 2.20 -3.98
N LYS A 545 -27.74 3.39 -3.72
CA LYS A 545 -27.75 4.51 -4.66
C LYS A 545 -26.34 4.97 -5.06
N GLU A 546 -25.37 4.93 -4.14
CA GLU A 546 -23.99 5.30 -4.44
C GLU A 546 -23.28 4.20 -5.25
N ILE A 547 -23.53 2.92 -4.93
CA ILE A 547 -22.99 1.78 -5.69
C ILE A 547 -23.44 1.87 -7.14
N GLU A 548 -24.74 1.96 -7.38
CA GLU A 548 -25.32 1.99 -8.73
C GLU A 548 -24.84 3.21 -9.53
N LYS A 549 -24.78 4.37 -8.89
CA LYS A 549 -24.23 5.59 -9.50
C LYS A 549 -22.78 5.41 -9.92
N LEU A 550 -21.92 4.92 -9.02
CA LEU A 550 -20.48 4.80 -9.28
C LEU A 550 -20.19 3.73 -10.34
N ILE A 551 -20.87 2.58 -10.27
CA ILE A 551 -20.73 1.52 -11.30
C ILE A 551 -21.18 2.05 -12.66
N LYS A 552 -22.35 2.70 -12.75
CA LYS A 552 -22.85 3.28 -14.00
C LYS A 552 -21.86 4.30 -14.58
N GLN A 553 -21.34 5.20 -13.74
CA GLN A 553 -20.32 6.17 -14.15
C GLN A 553 -19.07 5.48 -14.69
N THR A 554 -18.56 4.45 -14.00
CA THR A 554 -17.39 3.70 -14.46
C THR A 554 -17.64 2.96 -15.78
N CYS A 555 -18.80 2.33 -15.97
CA CYS A 555 -19.15 1.70 -17.23
C CYS A 555 -19.21 2.70 -18.40
N GLN A 556 -19.74 3.90 -18.16
CA GLN A 556 -19.79 4.98 -19.16
C GLN A 556 -18.38 5.50 -19.49
N GLU A 557 -17.59 5.82 -18.46
CA GLU A 557 -16.18 6.26 -18.59
C GLU A 557 -15.36 5.22 -19.39
N PHE A 558 -15.56 3.93 -19.12
CA PHE A 558 -14.85 2.85 -19.79
C PHE A 558 -15.22 2.72 -21.28
N LYS A 559 -16.51 2.79 -21.63
CA LYS A 559 -16.98 2.77 -23.03
C LYS A 559 -16.44 3.97 -23.81
N SER A 560 -16.49 5.18 -23.25
CA SER A 560 -15.95 6.38 -23.89
C SER A 560 -14.44 6.29 -24.14
N ASN A 561 -13.68 5.68 -23.22
CA ASN A 561 -12.24 5.51 -23.39
C ASN A 561 -11.88 4.49 -24.47
N LYS A 562 -12.64 3.38 -24.59
CA LYS A 562 -12.47 2.40 -25.69
C LYS A 562 -12.70 3.03 -27.06
N ASN A 563 -13.71 3.89 -27.20
CA ASN A 563 -14.00 4.53 -28.48
C ASN A 563 -12.89 5.52 -28.89
N LYS A 564 -12.30 6.25 -27.93
CA LYS A 564 -11.19 7.20 -28.21
C LYS A 564 -9.87 6.52 -28.59
N SER A 565 -9.65 5.28 -28.18
CA SER A 565 -8.45 4.51 -28.55
C SER A 565 -8.51 3.92 -29.96
N ASN A 566 -9.69 3.80 -30.57
CA ASN A 566 -9.83 3.26 -31.92
C ASN A 566 -9.57 4.30 -33.03
N ASP A 567 -9.51 5.60 -32.71
CA ASP A 567 -9.24 6.69 -33.67
C ASP A 567 -7.75 7.10 -33.77
N LYS A 568 -6.82 6.31 -33.20
CA LYS A 568 -5.38 6.59 -33.30
C LYS A 568 -4.59 5.35 -33.68
N ASN A 569 -4.26 5.25 -34.98
CA ASN A 569 -3.19 4.41 -35.46
C ASN A 569 -1.82 5.04 -35.15
N ASP A 570 -0.88 4.12 -34.90
CA ASP A 570 0.58 4.24 -34.76
C ASP A 570 1.26 4.83 -33.51
N ASP A 571 2.16 3.97 -33.03
CA ASP A 571 3.43 4.21 -32.35
C ASP A 571 3.45 5.18 -31.18
N THR A 572 3.42 4.61 -29.97
CA THR A 572 4.63 4.60 -29.12
C THR A 572 4.39 3.78 -27.84
N THR A 573 5.40 2.97 -27.54
CA THR A 573 5.75 2.36 -26.25
C THR A 573 5.02 2.92 -25.03
N GLY A 574 4.49 2.02 -24.21
CA GLY A 574 3.88 2.28 -22.91
C GLY A 574 4.82 2.98 -21.92
N GLN A 575 5.01 4.28 -22.12
CA GLN A 575 5.27 5.19 -21.03
C GLN A 575 3.90 5.50 -20.43
N ILE A 576 3.69 5.07 -19.19
CA ILE A 576 2.76 5.74 -18.30
C ILE A 576 3.25 7.19 -18.25
N LYS A 577 2.69 8.06 -19.09
CA LYS A 577 2.88 9.49 -18.97
C LYS A 577 2.24 9.85 -17.63
N ASP A 578 3.08 10.01 -16.60
CA ASP A 578 2.78 10.73 -15.37
C ASP A 578 2.47 12.19 -15.75
N LYS A 579 1.30 12.42 -16.35
CA LYS A 579 0.88 13.72 -16.87
C LYS A 579 0.60 14.76 -15.77
N ASN A 580 0.82 14.44 -14.50
CA ASN A 580 0.50 15.31 -13.36
C ASN A 580 1.63 15.49 -12.33
N ASP A 581 2.82 14.89 -12.52
CA ASP A 581 3.89 15.04 -11.51
C ASP A 581 4.76 16.29 -11.75
N ASN A 582 4.65 16.96 -12.90
CA ASN A 582 5.33 18.24 -13.16
C ASN A 582 4.62 19.46 -12.55
N GLU A 583 3.50 19.31 -11.83
CA GLU A 583 2.74 20.44 -11.28
C GLU A 583 3.03 20.71 -9.79
N PHE A 584 3.60 19.76 -9.05
CA PHE A 584 3.73 19.85 -7.59
C PHE A 584 5.19 20.04 -7.14
N ILE A 585 5.43 20.99 -6.24
CA ILE A 585 6.75 21.33 -5.68
C ILE A 585 7.24 20.23 -4.73
N CYS A 586 6.33 19.65 -3.94
CA CYS A 586 6.64 18.58 -3.02
C CYS A 586 5.39 17.76 -2.68
N SER A 587 5.59 16.67 -1.93
CA SER A 587 4.52 15.88 -1.35
C SER A 587 4.56 15.92 0.18
N LEU A 588 3.39 16.11 0.78
CA LEU A 588 3.19 16.15 2.23
C LEU A 588 2.24 15.04 2.65
N THR A 589 2.56 14.31 3.72
CA THR A 589 1.67 13.29 4.28
C THR A 589 1.22 13.68 5.68
N LEU A 590 -0.08 13.86 5.89
CA LEU A 590 -0.63 14.23 7.20
C LEU A 590 -1.56 13.14 7.76
N PRO A 591 -1.66 12.97 9.09
CA PRO A 591 -2.70 12.15 9.72
C PRO A 591 -4.09 12.68 9.36
N TYR A 592 -4.96 11.82 8.81
CA TYR A 592 -6.30 12.23 8.43
C TYR A 592 -7.15 12.63 9.63
N ALA A 593 -7.82 13.76 9.50
CA ALA A 593 -8.91 14.21 10.36
C ALA A 593 -10.06 14.72 9.47
N PRO A 594 -11.33 14.59 9.92
CA PRO A 594 -12.46 15.13 9.18
C PRO A 594 -12.31 16.64 8.92
N GLY A 595 -12.58 17.08 7.69
CA GLY A 595 -12.46 18.47 7.26
C GLY A 595 -11.12 18.81 6.56
N MET A 596 -10.15 17.90 6.58
CA MET A 596 -8.87 18.09 5.90
C MET A 596 -8.98 18.16 4.37
N GLU A 597 -10.13 17.84 3.78
CA GLU A 597 -10.40 18.06 2.36
C GLU A 597 -10.29 19.54 1.97
N VAL A 598 -10.64 20.45 2.89
CA VAL A 598 -10.48 21.89 2.68
C VAL A 598 -9.00 22.28 2.66
N LEU A 599 -8.23 21.77 3.62
CA LEU A 599 -6.79 21.97 3.69
C LEU A 599 -6.10 21.39 2.43
N LYS A 600 -6.49 20.18 2.03
CA LYS A 600 -6.02 19.53 0.79
C LYS A 600 -6.17 20.45 -0.41
N ARG A 601 -7.37 21.00 -0.60
CA ARG A 601 -7.67 21.90 -1.72
C ARG A 601 -6.80 23.16 -1.70
N ARG A 602 -6.51 23.72 -0.53
CA ARG A 602 -5.65 24.92 -0.40
C ARG A 602 -4.20 24.60 -0.71
N LEU A 603 -3.65 23.54 -0.11
CA LEU A 603 -2.26 23.15 -0.32
C LEU A 603 -2.01 22.74 -1.78
N GLU A 604 -2.90 21.96 -2.37
CA GLU A 604 -2.73 21.47 -3.74
C GLU A 604 -2.91 22.59 -4.77
N LYS A 605 -3.98 23.40 -4.66
CA LYS A 605 -4.28 24.43 -5.68
C LYS A 605 -3.48 25.71 -5.53
N LYS A 606 -3.21 26.16 -4.30
CA LYS A 606 -2.53 27.46 -4.07
C LYS A 606 -1.02 27.31 -3.94
N LEU A 607 -0.56 26.27 -3.25
CA LEU A 607 0.86 26.09 -2.93
C LEU A 607 1.54 25.01 -3.77
N LYS A 608 0.80 24.34 -4.66
CA LYS A 608 1.31 23.22 -5.47
C LYS A 608 1.98 22.15 -4.60
N ILE A 609 1.42 21.87 -3.42
CA ILE A 609 1.88 20.81 -2.52
C ILE A 609 0.88 19.66 -2.57
N LYS A 610 1.32 18.48 -3.01
CA LYS A 610 0.47 17.28 -3.10
C LYS A 610 0.22 16.72 -1.70
N LEU A 611 -1.04 16.64 -1.26
CA LEU A 611 -1.36 16.19 0.09
C LEU A 611 -1.88 14.75 0.11
N PHE A 612 -1.16 13.92 0.84
CA PHE A 612 -1.52 12.53 1.15
C PHE A 612 -1.96 12.39 2.61
N PHE A 613 -2.77 11.35 2.86
CA PHE A 613 -3.30 11.07 4.18
C PHE A 613 -2.77 9.76 4.73
N SER A 614 -2.31 9.81 5.98
CA SER A 614 -2.04 8.62 6.81
C SER A 614 -3.21 8.37 7.75
N TYR A 615 -3.43 7.11 8.12
CA TYR A 615 -4.55 6.68 8.96
C TYR A 615 -4.00 5.90 10.15
N PRO A 616 -3.48 6.58 11.20
CA PRO A 616 -2.76 5.93 12.29
C PRO A 616 -3.66 5.16 13.27
N TYR A 617 -4.97 5.48 13.31
CA TYR A 617 -5.91 4.95 14.31
C TYR A 617 -6.79 3.79 13.80
N LYS A 618 -6.34 3.04 12.79
CA LYS A 618 -7.05 1.83 12.31
C LYS A 618 -7.25 0.82 13.44
N LEU A 619 -8.30 0.00 13.41
CA LEU A 619 -8.52 -1.06 14.41
C LEU A 619 -7.29 -1.97 14.57
N GLN A 620 -6.58 -2.26 13.46
CA GLN A 620 -5.31 -3.00 13.50
C GLN A 620 -4.28 -2.42 14.46
N SER A 621 -4.13 -1.09 14.51
CA SER A 621 -3.14 -0.42 15.35
C SER A 621 -3.57 -0.30 16.81
N GLN A 622 -4.86 -0.52 17.09
CA GLN A 622 -5.43 -0.52 18.43
C GLN A 622 -5.36 -1.90 19.10
N PHE A 623 -5.59 -2.97 18.34
CA PHE A 623 -5.49 -4.35 18.86
C PHE A 623 -4.04 -4.79 19.09
N ASN A 624 -3.10 -4.38 18.23
CA ASN A 624 -1.73 -4.88 18.25
C ASN A 624 -0.73 -3.91 18.92
N GLN A 625 -1.14 -3.25 20.01
CA GLN A 625 -0.24 -2.35 20.74
C GLN A 625 0.88 -3.11 21.46
N SER A 626 0.62 -4.34 21.92
CA SER A 626 1.58 -5.23 22.58
C SER A 626 2.73 -5.72 21.68
N LEU A 627 2.57 -5.63 20.35
CA LEU A 627 3.62 -5.94 19.38
C LEU A 627 4.53 -4.73 19.08
N LYS A 628 4.24 -3.56 19.67
CA LYS A 628 5.06 -2.35 19.51
C LYS A 628 6.06 -2.24 20.66
N VAL A 629 7.31 -2.62 20.40
CA VAL A 629 8.43 -2.14 21.23
C VAL A 629 8.56 -0.63 21.04
N PRO A 630 8.66 0.18 22.12
CA PRO A 630 8.88 1.62 22.01
C PRO A 630 10.08 1.91 21.12
N SER A 631 9.93 2.88 20.22
CA SER A 631 11.06 3.36 19.41
C SER A 631 12.10 3.97 20.35
N LYS A 632 13.39 3.74 20.08
CA LYS A 632 14.51 4.33 20.83
C LYS A 632 14.66 5.85 20.60
N SER A 633 13.72 6.47 19.90
CA SER A 633 13.60 7.91 19.77
C SER A 633 13.59 8.61 21.13
N VAL A 634 14.70 9.25 21.46
CA VAL A 634 14.85 10.09 22.64
C VAL A 634 14.03 11.36 22.44
N ILE A 635 13.10 11.63 23.35
CA ILE A 635 12.43 12.92 23.46
C ILE A 635 13.40 13.85 24.17
N TYR A 636 13.79 14.95 23.51
CA TYR A 636 14.71 15.93 24.04
C TYR A 636 14.00 17.27 24.23
N GLN A 637 14.41 17.99 25.27
CA GLN A 637 13.84 19.28 25.63
C GLN A 637 14.93 20.35 25.51
N ILE A 638 14.75 21.31 24.61
CA ILE A 638 15.65 22.47 24.46
C ILE A 638 14.98 23.67 25.13
N PRO A 639 15.58 24.25 26.18
CA PRO A 639 15.14 25.53 26.72
C PRO A 639 15.42 26.64 25.70
N CYS A 640 14.37 27.32 25.23
CA CYS A 640 14.48 28.43 24.31
C CYS A 640 14.76 29.74 25.06
N SER A 641 15.41 30.69 24.40
CA SER A 641 15.71 32.03 24.91
C SER A 641 14.47 32.84 25.33
N CYS A 642 13.27 32.42 24.93
CA CYS A 642 11.98 33.02 25.30
C CYS A 642 11.35 32.43 26.58
N LYS A 643 12.11 31.69 27.40
CA LYS A 643 11.62 30.98 28.61
C LYS A 643 10.59 29.86 28.35
N GLN A 644 10.40 29.45 27.10
CA GLN A 644 9.64 28.25 26.73
C GLN A 644 10.55 27.08 26.42
N THR A 645 10.01 25.87 26.36
CA THR A 645 10.78 24.65 26.08
C THR A 645 10.31 24.00 24.79
N TYR A 646 11.24 23.77 23.86
CA TYR A 646 11.01 22.98 22.65
C TYR A 646 11.17 21.51 22.99
N VAL A 647 10.12 20.72 22.81
CA VAL A 647 10.17 19.26 22.98
C VAL A 647 10.27 18.61 21.61
N GLY A 648 11.48 18.18 21.25
CA GLY A 648 11.77 17.45 20.03
C GLY A 648 11.78 15.94 20.28
N GLN A 649 11.62 15.16 19.22
CA GLN A 649 11.87 13.72 19.25
C GLN A 649 12.98 13.44 18.26
N THR A 650 14.07 12.83 18.72
CA THR A 650 15.06 12.29 17.78
C THR A 650 14.39 11.20 16.97
N LYS A 651 14.35 11.35 15.64
CA LYS A 651 14.52 10.16 14.82
C LYS A 651 16.00 9.86 14.95
N VAL A 652 16.31 8.74 15.59
CA VAL A 652 17.69 8.27 15.77
C VAL A 652 18.36 8.38 14.39
N GLY A 653 19.40 9.23 14.33
CA GLY A 653 19.91 9.88 13.13
C GLY A 653 21.05 9.13 12.48
#